data_AF-A0A432XYL8-F1
#
_entry.id   AF-A0A432XYL8-F1
#
_cell.length_a   1.000
_cell.length_b   1.000
_cell.length_c   1.000
_cell.angle_alpha   90.00
_cell.angle_beta   90.00
_cell.angle_gamma   90.00
#
_symmetry.space_group_name_H-M   'P 1'
#
loop_
_entity.id
_entity.type
_entity.pdbx_description
1 polymer ?
#
loop_
_entity_poly.entity_id
_entity_poly.type
_entity_poly.pdbx_seq_one_letter_code
_entity_poly.pdbx_strand_id
1 'polypeptide(L)'
;MPHLAELLGATINYAAPRWSRGVTCPAEGVLAWGYKPSAAKAQKLAVKTGLPLVRLEDAFLRSVKLGFESPPLGLVVDHRGMYYDPNSGSDLFALIPQALTSKQTARAEALIEQWRTARVSKYNHCRSLRVDYSAPFVLVVDQTYGDASITRGGADAERFNVMLQDAKARYPDHNVVIKTHPDVISGTKQGHFDPSVLKSDPQIILEGRSIHPPDLLERADAVFCVTSQMGFEGLLWGKPVYTFGMPFYAGWGLTQDYLDTPASRCAVSLAQLVHAALVGYARYWHPELQQACEVESLIEWIARQRDYRCAFPTQLLAERFPRWKKPYIEQYLDGTDLTFLPRHAEPPENTPYVGWGRKAQVARISVEDGFIRSVGLGADLTAPKSWVIDDLGMYYDATRPSRLEHILEHTTFSESELARAQALQHRLVQEQVSKYNVGDDTWQRPKLSNRVILVPGQVESDASIQFGSPHLKANIELLEAVRARNPSAYLVYKPHPDVVAGLRKADRARQRLYTLCDAVILTDNMATLLSKVDEVHTMTSLTGFEALLRDIPVTCYGQPFYAGWGLTSDIYPPQRRTQKRTLVELIAATLIRYPRYLSRKSGAICEVEQALDEIAEERIWAQDASHWASLQIKLKRILLRIKRF
;
A
#
# COMPACT_ATOMS: atom_id res chain seq x y z
N MET A 1 7.51 17.09 9.20
CA MET A 1 6.71 15.88 9.50
C MET A 1 5.26 16.31 9.53
N PRO A 2 4.41 15.81 8.61
CA PRO A 2 3.05 16.35 8.41
C PRO A 2 2.12 16.20 9.63
N HIS A 3 2.18 15.07 10.32
CA HIS A 3 1.27 14.70 11.41
C HIS A 3 1.90 14.84 12.81
N LEU A 4 2.88 15.75 12.95
CA LEU A 4 3.62 15.90 14.20
C LEU A 4 2.75 16.51 15.31
N ALA A 5 1.84 17.42 14.98
CA ALA A 5 0.98 18.07 15.97
C ALA A 5 0.01 17.06 16.60
N GLU A 6 -0.57 16.20 15.76
CA GLU A 6 -1.49 15.15 16.15
C GLU A 6 -0.81 14.08 17.01
N LEU A 7 0.39 13.63 16.62
CA LEU A 7 1.16 12.67 17.44
C LEU A 7 1.60 13.26 18.79
N LEU A 8 1.86 14.56 18.84
CA LEU A 8 2.17 15.23 20.10
C LEU A 8 0.93 15.53 20.94
N GLY A 9 -0.26 15.57 20.34
CA GLY A 9 -1.47 16.11 20.96
C GLY A 9 -1.34 17.60 21.25
N ALA A 10 -0.56 18.34 20.45
CA ALA A 10 -0.16 19.71 20.74
C ALA A 10 -0.09 20.60 19.49
N THR A 11 -0.33 21.90 19.65
CA THR A 11 -0.15 22.90 18.59
C THR A 11 1.33 23.25 18.43
N ILE A 12 1.83 23.24 17.19
CA ILE A 12 3.25 23.51 16.91
C ILE A 12 3.42 24.92 16.34
N ASN A 13 4.21 25.73 17.04
CA ASN A 13 4.59 27.07 16.61
C ASN A 13 6.05 27.08 16.12
N TYR A 14 6.27 27.53 14.88
CA TYR A 14 7.61 27.68 14.32
C TYR A 14 8.17 29.06 14.66
N ALA A 15 9.18 29.13 15.54
CA ALA A 15 9.88 30.38 15.82
C ALA A 15 10.71 30.81 14.60
N ALA A 16 10.39 31.95 14.00
CA ALA A 16 11.18 32.53 12.91
C ALA A 16 12.51 33.09 13.47
N PRO A 17 13.61 33.10 12.69
CA PRO A 17 14.91 33.61 13.13
C PRO A 17 14.91 35.10 13.54
N ARG A 18 13.84 35.85 13.25
CA ARG A 18 13.61 37.25 13.64
C ARG A 18 12.57 37.41 14.77
N TRP A 19 12.45 36.47 15.71
CA TRP A 19 11.71 36.71 16.96
C TRP A 19 12.51 37.65 17.89
N SER A 20 12.68 38.88 17.41
CA SER A 20 13.07 40.05 18.17
C SER A 20 11.80 40.85 18.45
N ARG A 21 11.38 40.83 19.72
CA ARG A 21 10.32 41.64 20.36
C ARG A 21 8.87 41.19 20.11
N GLY A 22 8.23 40.72 21.18
CA GLY A 22 6.89 41.18 21.52
C GLY A 22 5.68 40.27 21.27
N VAL A 23 5.84 38.98 20.93
CA VAL A 23 4.68 38.06 20.87
C VAL A 23 4.80 36.99 21.95
N THR A 24 3.92 37.10 22.96
CA THR A 24 3.67 36.13 24.02
C THR A 24 2.73 35.04 23.49
N CYS A 25 3.28 34.02 22.82
CA CYS A 25 2.52 32.78 22.65
C CYS A 25 2.81 31.90 23.87
N PRO A 26 1.81 31.46 24.65
CA PRO A 26 2.05 30.51 25.72
C PRO A 26 2.53 29.20 25.09
N ALA A 27 3.79 28.83 25.32
CA ALA A 27 4.37 27.58 24.90
C ALA A 27 4.71 26.74 26.13
N GLU A 28 4.47 25.44 26.07
CA GLU A 28 4.69 24.52 27.19
C GLU A 28 6.03 23.80 27.12
N GLY A 29 6.74 23.91 25.98
CA GLY A 29 8.05 23.29 25.77
C GLY A 29 8.68 23.70 24.44
N VAL A 30 9.97 23.39 24.30
CA VAL A 30 10.73 23.60 23.06
C VAL A 30 11.10 22.25 22.46
N LEU A 31 10.78 22.05 21.18
CA LEU A 31 11.09 20.81 20.47
C LEU A 31 12.52 20.81 19.91
N ALA A 32 13.22 19.68 20.04
CA ALA A 32 14.53 19.44 19.44
C ALA A 32 14.59 18.05 18.81
N TRP A 33 15.27 17.90 17.67
CA TRP A 33 15.50 16.57 17.09
C TRP A 33 16.80 15.97 17.61
N GLY A 34 16.70 15.00 18.52
CA GLY A 34 17.85 14.34 19.16
C GLY A 34 18.91 15.33 19.67
N TYR A 35 20.18 15.03 19.38
CA TYR A 35 21.35 15.89 19.61
C TYR A 35 21.95 16.44 18.31
N LYS A 36 21.14 16.61 17.25
CA LYS A 36 21.63 17.22 15.99
C LYS A 36 22.11 18.66 16.24
N PRO A 37 22.95 19.25 15.38
CA PRO A 37 23.39 20.65 15.55
C PRO A 37 22.24 21.67 15.70
N SER A 38 21.08 21.41 15.09
CA SER A 38 19.87 22.21 15.28
C SER A 38 19.31 22.16 16.72
N ALA A 39 19.48 21.03 17.43
CA ALA A 39 19.06 20.86 18.81
C ALA A 39 19.78 21.80 19.78
N ALA A 40 21.02 22.22 19.48
CA ALA A 40 21.74 23.20 20.28
C ALA A 40 21.05 24.58 20.28
N LYS A 41 20.39 24.96 19.17
CA LYS A 41 19.59 26.20 19.10
C LYS A 41 18.32 26.08 19.93
N ALA A 42 17.64 24.94 19.83
CA ALA A 42 16.45 24.64 20.64
C ALA A 42 16.77 24.64 22.13
N GLN A 43 17.91 24.07 22.54
CA GLN A 43 18.37 24.08 23.92
C GLN A 43 18.65 25.49 24.42
N LYS A 44 19.33 26.33 23.63
CA LYS A 44 19.54 27.75 23.98
C LYS A 44 18.21 28.50 24.12
N LEU A 45 17.23 28.20 23.27
CA LEU A 45 15.89 28.80 23.35
C LEU A 45 15.15 28.34 24.60
N ALA A 46 15.18 27.05 24.93
CA ALA A 46 14.60 26.48 26.14
C ALA A 46 15.16 27.15 27.40
N VAL A 47 16.50 27.25 27.50
CA VAL A 47 17.17 27.94 28.62
C VAL A 47 16.76 29.42 28.69
N LYS A 48 16.73 30.12 27.55
CA LYS A 48 16.36 31.55 27.51
C LYS A 48 14.91 31.81 27.91
N THR A 49 14.01 30.86 27.64
CA THR A 49 12.57 30.99 27.89
C THR A 49 12.12 30.34 29.20
N GLY A 50 12.99 29.57 29.85
CA GLY A 50 12.64 28.78 31.04
C GLY A 50 11.72 27.59 30.74
N LEU A 51 11.55 27.22 29.47
CA LEU A 51 10.67 26.13 29.04
C LEU A 51 11.41 24.78 29.03
N PRO A 52 10.71 23.66 29.29
CA PRO A 52 11.30 22.33 29.17
C PRO A 52 11.69 22.02 27.72
N LEU A 53 12.77 21.26 27.55
CA LEU A 53 13.22 20.80 26.24
C LEU A 53 12.70 19.39 25.99
N VAL A 54 11.90 19.22 24.95
CA VAL A 54 11.37 17.92 24.52
C VAL A 54 12.13 17.47 23.29
N ARG A 55 12.71 16.27 23.35
CA ARG A 55 13.50 15.70 22.27
C ARG A 55 12.70 14.68 21.49
N LEU A 56 12.80 14.78 20.17
CA LEU A 56 12.15 13.92 19.20
C LEU A 56 13.19 13.08 18.45
N GLU A 57 12.82 11.87 18.08
CA GLU A 57 13.55 11.01 17.15
C GLU A 57 12.55 10.10 16.40
N ASP A 58 12.99 9.48 15.31
CA ASP A 58 12.29 8.37 14.70
C ASP A 58 12.13 7.22 15.70
N ALA A 59 10.95 6.61 15.73
CA ALA A 59 10.72 5.42 16.54
C ALA A 59 11.44 4.19 15.96
N PHE A 60 11.45 3.13 16.78
CA PHE A 60 12.06 1.85 16.44
C PHE A 60 11.39 1.18 15.23
N LEU A 61 10.08 1.33 15.06
CA LEU A 61 9.38 1.03 13.80
C LEU A 61 9.06 2.37 13.12
N ARG A 62 9.75 2.67 12.02
CA ARG A 62 9.69 4.01 11.42
C ARG A 62 8.83 4.07 10.18
N SER A 63 9.14 3.28 9.15
CA SER A 63 8.51 3.43 7.83
C SER A 63 8.79 2.26 6.88
N VAL A 64 8.07 2.24 5.76
CA VAL A 64 8.46 1.41 4.60
C VAL A 64 9.75 1.92 4.00
N LYS A 65 9.78 3.17 3.51
CA LYS A 65 10.93 3.77 2.84
C LYS A 65 11.99 4.29 3.82
N LEU A 66 13.17 4.62 3.30
CA LEU A 66 14.29 5.17 4.08
C LEU A 66 14.01 6.60 4.60
N GLY A 67 14.87 7.04 5.52
CA GLY A 67 14.79 8.33 6.21
C GLY A 67 14.55 9.55 5.31
N PHE A 68 15.28 9.61 4.20
CA PHE A 68 15.26 10.72 3.25
C PHE A 68 14.14 10.60 2.19
N GLU A 69 13.50 9.43 2.09
CA GLU A 69 12.48 9.13 1.07
C GLU A 69 11.06 9.33 1.59
N SER A 70 10.84 9.15 2.91
CA SER A 70 9.51 9.30 3.51
C SER A 70 9.55 9.92 4.90
N PRO A 71 8.49 10.66 5.30
CA PRO A 71 8.30 11.03 6.69
C PRO A 71 8.22 9.77 7.58
N PRO A 72 8.60 9.88 8.86
CA PRO A 72 8.40 8.78 9.80
C PRO A 72 6.92 8.57 10.08
N LEU A 73 6.53 7.31 10.28
CA LEU A 73 5.22 6.88 10.78
C LEU A 73 5.26 6.54 12.27
N GLY A 74 6.46 6.44 12.85
CA GLY A 74 6.67 6.29 14.28
C GLY A 74 7.65 7.34 14.80
N LEU A 75 7.35 7.91 15.95
CA LEU A 75 8.14 8.94 16.61
C LEU A 75 8.30 8.63 18.09
N VAL A 76 9.47 8.92 18.67
CA VAL A 76 9.64 8.96 20.12
C VAL A 76 9.63 10.39 20.62
N VAL A 77 9.08 10.58 21.81
CA VAL A 77 8.95 11.89 22.46
C VAL A 77 9.54 11.75 23.86
N ASP A 78 10.67 12.41 24.09
CA ASP A 78 11.42 12.32 25.35
C ASP A 78 11.50 13.68 26.03
N HIS A 79 10.99 13.75 27.25
CA HIS A 79 10.91 14.97 28.04
C HIS A 79 12.11 15.17 28.97
N ARG A 80 12.95 14.15 29.14
CA ARG A 80 14.08 14.18 30.10
C ARG A 80 15.44 14.09 29.43
N GLY A 81 15.55 13.31 28.36
CA GLY A 81 16.81 12.97 27.73
C GLY A 81 16.62 12.41 26.34
N MET A 82 17.30 11.30 26.05
CA MET A 82 17.14 10.56 24.80
C MET A 82 17.61 9.11 24.97
N TYR A 83 16.89 8.16 24.37
CA TYR A 83 17.12 6.72 24.55
C TYR A 83 18.55 6.23 24.23
N TYR A 84 19.29 6.91 23.36
CA TYR A 84 20.66 6.54 23.00
C TYR A 84 21.75 7.21 23.85
N ASP A 85 21.38 8.00 24.87
CA ASP A 85 22.31 8.57 25.85
C ASP A 85 22.00 7.97 27.24
N PRO A 86 22.74 6.92 27.68
CA PRO A 86 22.51 6.21 28.94
C PRO A 86 22.59 7.11 30.18
N ASN A 87 23.19 8.30 30.06
CA ASN A 87 23.36 9.26 31.16
C ASN A 87 22.30 10.37 31.16
N SER A 88 21.40 10.42 30.16
CA SER A 88 20.49 11.55 29.94
C SER A 88 19.21 11.54 30.78
N GLY A 89 18.96 10.50 31.59
CA GLY A 89 17.71 10.37 32.35
C GLY A 89 16.47 10.15 31.47
N SER A 90 16.65 9.70 30.22
CA SER A 90 15.61 9.43 29.21
C SER A 90 14.35 8.79 29.80
N ASP A 91 13.19 9.20 29.29
CA ASP A 91 11.91 8.61 29.68
C ASP A 91 11.87 7.10 29.52
N LEU A 92 12.51 6.57 28.48
CA LEU A 92 12.57 5.15 28.22
C LEU A 92 13.21 4.35 29.36
N PHE A 93 14.28 4.88 29.97
CA PHE A 93 14.97 4.17 31.06
C PHE A 93 14.17 4.11 32.35
N ALA A 94 13.21 5.02 32.52
CA ALA A 94 12.25 4.94 33.63
C ALA A 94 11.08 3.98 33.33
N LEU A 95 10.79 3.72 32.05
CA LEU A 95 9.73 2.81 31.62
C LEU A 95 10.18 1.34 31.67
N ILE A 96 11.41 1.04 31.24
CA ILE A 96 11.93 -0.34 31.13
C ILE A 96 11.80 -1.16 32.43
N PRO A 97 12.20 -0.68 33.62
CA PRO A 97 12.18 -1.52 34.82
C PRO A 97 10.79 -1.67 35.45
N GLN A 98 9.75 -1.03 34.92
CA GLN A 98 8.41 -1.10 35.50
C GLN A 98 7.84 -2.52 35.42
N ALA A 99 7.16 -2.96 36.47
CA ALA A 99 6.48 -4.26 36.48
C ALA A 99 5.30 -4.24 35.51
N LEU A 100 5.17 -5.29 34.70
CA LEU A 100 4.06 -5.46 33.78
C LEU A 100 2.92 -6.27 34.42
N THR A 101 1.69 -5.90 34.11
CA THR A 101 0.53 -6.77 34.32
C THR A 101 0.59 -7.97 33.37
N SER A 102 -0.12 -9.06 33.69
CA SER A 102 -0.22 -10.24 32.82
C SER A 102 -0.69 -9.90 31.41
N LYS A 103 -1.63 -8.94 31.27
CA LYS A 103 -2.11 -8.44 29.97
C LYS A 103 -1.01 -7.70 29.20
N GLN A 104 -0.21 -6.87 29.87
CA GLN A 104 0.90 -6.16 29.22
C GLN A 104 2.00 -7.12 28.79
N THR A 105 2.33 -8.12 29.61
CA THR A 105 3.29 -9.18 29.27
C THR A 105 2.80 -9.95 28.03
N ALA A 106 1.56 -10.44 28.04
CA ALA A 106 0.99 -11.17 26.90
C ALA A 106 0.94 -10.30 25.62
N ARG A 107 0.63 -9.00 25.74
CA ARG A 107 0.69 -8.06 24.60
C ARG A 107 2.10 -7.93 24.05
N ALA A 108 3.11 -7.78 24.92
CA ALA A 108 4.50 -7.64 24.50
C ALA A 108 5.03 -8.91 23.82
N GLU A 109 4.66 -10.09 24.33
CA GLU A 109 5.01 -11.39 23.72
C GLU A 109 4.33 -11.57 22.36
N ALA A 110 3.05 -11.23 22.24
CA ALA A 110 2.33 -11.24 20.96
C ALA A 110 2.96 -10.26 19.95
N LEU A 111 3.42 -9.10 20.41
CA LEU A 111 4.12 -8.13 19.58
C LEU A 111 5.46 -8.64 19.04
N ILE A 112 6.22 -9.39 19.85
CA ILE A 112 7.46 -10.04 19.40
C ILE A 112 7.15 -11.04 18.28
N GLU A 113 6.12 -11.86 18.45
CA GLU A 113 5.72 -12.83 17.43
C GLU A 113 5.21 -12.14 16.16
N GLN A 114 4.41 -11.08 16.31
CA GLN A 114 3.90 -10.29 15.20
C GLN A 114 5.06 -9.62 14.45
N TRP A 115 6.04 -9.05 15.15
CA TRP A 115 7.23 -8.43 14.55
C TRP A 115 8.00 -9.42 13.66
N ARG A 116 8.22 -10.63 14.16
CA ARG A 116 8.89 -11.73 13.45
C ARG A 116 8.08 -12.23 12.26
N THR A 117 6.79 -12.53 12.47
CA THR A 117 5.89 -13.05 11.44
C THR A 117 5.71 -12.05 10.30
N ALA A 118 5.51 -10.78 10.63
CA ALA A 118 5.43 -9.68 9.68
C ALA A 118 6.78 -9.32 9.04
N ARG A 119 7.88 -9.86 9.57
CA ARG A 119 9.27 -9.60 9.15
C ARG A 119 9.54 -8.10 9.05
N VAL A 120 9.15 -7.32 10.06
CA VAL A 120 9.38 -5.86 10.07
C VAL A 120 10.74 -5.49 10.69
N SER A 121 11.19 -4.28 10.41
CA SER A 121 12.40 -3.64 10.95
C SER A 121 12.18 -2.11 11.01
N LYS A 122 13.18 -1.31 11.42
CA LYS A 122 13.08 0.17 11.36
C LYS A 122 12.64 0.67 9.99
N TYR A 123 13.26 0.14 8.94
CA TYR A 123 12.99 0.45 7.54
C TYR A 123 12.65 -0.83 6.79
N ASN A 124 11.67 -0.77 5.87
CA ASN A 124 11.06 -1.96 5.26
C ASN A 124 10.98 -1.87 3.73
N HIS A 125 11.95 -1.16 3.12
CA HIS A 125 12.00 -0.90 1.68
C HIS A 125 12.59 -2.07 0.90
N CYS A 126 13.52 -2.81 1.51
CA CYS A 126 14.15 -3.97 0.91
C CYS A 126 13.13 -5.07 0.67
N ARG A 127 13.19 -5.68 -0.52
CA ARG A 127 12.52 -6.95 -0.79
C ARG A 127 13.20 -8.06 0.00
N SER A 128 12.44 -9.09 0.36
CA SER A 128 13.01 -10.26 1.03
C SER A 128 13.98 -10.98 0.10
N LEU A 129 15.16 -11.32 0.62
CA LEU A 129 16.20 -12.06 -0.10
C LEU A 129 16.66 -13.23 0.78
N ARG A 130 16.62 -14.45 0.24
CA ARG A 130 17.24 -15.58 0.91
C ARG A 130 18.76 -15.41 0.89
N VAL A 131 19.35 -15.29 2.07
CA VAL A 131 20.81 -15.27 2.23
C VAL A 131 21.32 -16.69 2.43
N ASP A 132 22.43 -16.99 1.76
CA ASP A 132 23.20 -18.21 1.96
C ASP A 132 24.68 -17.84 1.86
N TYR A 133 25.40 -18.05 2.96
CA TYR A 133 26.84 -17.81 3.06
C TYR A 133 27.63 -19.12 3.09
N SER A 134 26.99 -20.26 2.76
CA SER A 134 27.58 -21.60 2.69
C SER A 134 28.16 -22.16 4.00
N ALA A 135 28.13 -21.39 5.08
CA ALA A 135 28.52 -21.79 6.44
C ALA A 135 27.69 -21.01 7.49
N PRO A 136 27.64 -21.51 8.74
CA PRO A 136 27.11 -20.75 9.88
C PRO A 136 27.78 -19.37 9.97
N PHE A 137 27.04 -18.37 10.45
CA PHE A 137 27.56 -17.01 10.50
C PHE A 137 27.07 -16.23 11.71
N VAL A 138 27.94 -15.33 12.16
CA VAL A 138 27.59 -14.27 13.10
C VAL A 138 27.54 -12.93 12.37
N LEU A 139 26.64 -12.07 12.83
CA LEU A 139 26.42 -10.77 12.22
C LEU A 139 27.16 -9.70 13.00
N VAL A 140 28.02 -8.94 12.32
CA VAL A 140 28.66 -7.74 12.84
C VAL A 140 28.04 -6.52 12.17
N VAL A 141 27.44 -5.63 12.97
CA VAL A 141 26.66 -4.50 12.45
C VAL A 141 27.51 -3.24 12.44
N ASP A 142 27.79 -2.72 11.24
CA ASP A 142 28.43 -1.42 11.06
C ASP A 142 27.41 -0.28 11.28
N GLN A 143 27.91 0.93 11.54
CA GLN A 143 27.11 2.14 11.70
C GLN A 143 27.67 3.28 10.86
N THR A 144 26.83 4.29 10.60
CA THR A 144 27.28 5.47 9.86
C THR A 144 28.25 6.29 10.71
N TYR A 145 29.37 6.72 10.13
CA TYR A 145 30.32 7.57 10.83
C TYR A 145 29.65 8.86 11.34
N GLY A 146 29.91 9.22 12.60
CA GLY A 146 29.33 10.40 13.24
C GLY A 146 27.89 10.20 13.76
N ASP A 147 27.39 8.97 13.80
CA ASP A 147 26.14 8.65 14.49
C ASP A 147 26.25 9.04 15.97
N ALA A 148 25.32 9.90 16.41
CA ALA A 148 25.28 10.41 17.78
C ALA A 148 25.14 9.29 18.81
N SER A 149 24.49 8.17 18.45
CA SER A 149 24.32 7.03 19.35
C SER A 149 25.64 6.34 19.71
N ILE A 150 26.67 6.42 18.86
CA ILE A 150 27.99 5.81 19.14
C ILE A 150 28.66 6.56 20.30
N THR A 151 28.90 7.85 20.09
CA THR A 151 29.57 8.71 21.09
C THR A 151 28.77 8.84 22.38
N ARG A 152 27.44 8.96 22.28
CA ARG A 152 26.56 9.06 23.45
C ARG A 152 26.43 7.75 24.19
N GLY A 153 26.46 6.62 23.49
CA GLY A 153 26.50 5.29 24.08
C GLY A 153 27.86 4.90 24.68
N GLY A 154 28.79 5.84 24.87
CA GLY A 154 30.08 5.57 25.51
C GLY A 154 31.08 4.82 24.62
N ALA A 155 30.88 4.82 23.30
CA ALA A 155 31.77 4.17 22.34
C ALA A 155 32.42 5.17 21.38
N ASP A 156 33.40 4.68 20.65
CA ASP A 156 34.19 5.41 19.66
C ASP A 156 34.45 4.52 18.43
N ALA A 157 35.26 5.01 17.48
CA ALA A 157 35.60 4.26 16.28
C ALA A 157 36.48 3.02 16.56
N GLU A 158 37.34 3.07 17.59
CA GLU A 158 38.22 1.95 17.95
C GLU A 158 37.39 0.74 18.41
N ARG A 159 36.26 1.01 19.06
CA ARG A 159 35.32 0.00 19.54
C ARG A 159 34.81 -0.95 18.46
N PHE A 160 34.72 -0.51 17.20
CA PHE A 160 34.32 -1.37 16.08
C PHE A 160 35.37 -2.44 15.77
N ASN A 161 36.65 -2.11 15.90
CA ASN A 161 37.73 -3.08 15.71
C ASN A 161 37.75 -4.11 16.85
N VAL A 162 37.55 -3.67 18.09
CA VAL A 162 37.43 -4.57 19.25
C VAL A 162 36.27 -5.54 19.07
N MET A 163 35.09 -5.02 18.67
CA MET A 163 33.91 -5.83 18.36
C MET A 163 34.21 -6.90 17.30
N LEU A 164 34.88 -6.52 16.20
CA LEU A 164 35.23 -7.44 15.13
C LEU A 164 36.18 -8.54 15.61
N GLN A 165 37.22 -8.20 16.37
CA GLN A 165 38.17 -9.20 16.88
C GLN A 165 37.50 -10.17 17.87
N ASP A 166 36.63 -9.67 18.76
CA ASP A 166 35.90 -10.51 19.71
C ASP A 166 34.93 -11.47 18.99
N ALA A 167 34.22 -10.99 17.95
CA ALA A 167 33.35 -11.84 17.13
C ALA A 167 34.12 -13.01 16.50
N LYS A 168 35.29 -12.73 15.91
CA LYS A 168 36.17 -13.75 15.32
C LYS A 168 36.67 -14.75 16.36
N ALA A 169 37.09 -14.25 17.53
CA ALA A 169 37.65 -15.09 18.58
C ALA A 169 36.60 -16.01 19.22
N ARG A 170 35.36 -15.54 19.41
CA ARG A 170 34.27 -16.32 19.98
C ARG A 170 33.68 -17.35 19.02
N TYR A 171 33.69 -17.05 17.73
CA TYR A 171 33.09 -17.88 16.69
C TYR A 171 34.12 -18.23 15.59
N PRO A 172 35.19 -18.98 15.90
CA PRO A 172 36.28 -19.26 14.95
C PRO A 172 35.83 -20.07 13.73
N ASP A 173 34.80 -20.90 13.88
CA ASP A 173 34.28 -21.76 12.80
C ASP A 173 33.11 -21.12 12.03
N HIS A 174 32.81 -19.84 12.26
CA HIS A 174 31.72 -19.12 11.60
C HIS A 174 32.26 -18.06 10.65
N ASN A 175 31.50 -17.79 9.59
CA ASN A 175 31.67 -16.56 8.84
C ASN A 175 31.31 -15.36 9.71
N VAL A 176 32.10 -14.29 9.61
CA VAL A 176 31.81 -13.00 10.21
C VAL A 176 31.24 -12.09 9.12
N VAL A 177 29.91 -12.01 9.08
CA VAL A 177 29.20 -11.20 8.09
C VAL A 177 29.08 -9.78 8.60
N ILE A 178 29.80 -8.85 7.97
CA ILE A 178 29.76 -7.44 8.33
C ILE A 178 28.71 -6.76 7.47
N LYS A 179 27.60 -6.34 8.09
CA LYS A 179 26.55 -5.58 7.41
C LYS A 179 26.95 -4.11 7.36
N THR A 180 27.25 -3.62 6.16
CA THR A 180 27.58 -2.21 5.91
C THR A 180 26.54 -1.55 5.02
N HIS A 181 26.56 -0.22 4.93
CA HIS A 181 25.72 0.50 3.97
C HIS A 181 26.34 0.37 2.55
N PRO A 182 25.55 0.17 1.48
CA PRO A 182 26.08 0.06 0.11
C PRO A 182 27.02 1.20 -0.29
N ASP A 183 26.65 2.45 0.05
CA ASP A 183 27.48 3.65 -0.13
C ASP A 183 28.85 3.62 0.56
N VAL A 184 29.02 2.84 1.63
CA VAL A 184 30.32 2.64 2.30
C VAL A 184 31.19 1.71 1.44
N ILE A 185 30.60 0.69 0.83
CA ILE A 185 31.32 -0.20 -0.10
C ILE A 185 31.70 0.52 -1.39
N SER A 186 30.86 1.43 -1.88
CA SER A 186 31.13 2.24 -3.08
C SER A 186 32.05 3.46 -2.83
N GLY A 187 32.40 3.74 -1.57
CA GLY A 187 33.27 4.85 -1.18
C GLY A 187 32.59 6.24 -1.15
N THR A 188 31.26 6.30 -1.27
CA THR A 188 30.48 7.55 -1.27
C THR A 188 30.03 8.01 0.13
N LYS A 189 30.06 7.10 1.12
CA LYS A 189 29.94 7.37 2.56
C LYS A 189 31.07 6.69 3.33
N GLN A 190 31.34 7.15 4.55
CA GLN A 190 32.32 6.54 5.45
C GLN A 190 31.61 5.69 6.52
N GLY A 191 31.98 4.42 6.62
CA GLY A 191 31.68 3.53 7.74
C GLY A 191 32.88 3.43 8.69
N HIS A 192 32.78 2.59 9.71
CA HIS A 192 33.88 2.40 10.68
C HIS A 192 34.89 1.32 10.27
N PHE A 193 34.52 0.47 9.32
CA PHE A 193 35.37 -0.57 8.76
C PHE A 193 36.01 -0.11 7.45
N ASP A 194 37.31 -0.34 7.28
CA ASP A 194 38.00 -0.14 5.99
C ASP A 194 37.84 -1.39 5.11
N PRO A 195 37.05 -1.34 4.02
CA PRO A 195 36.82 -2.50 3.16
C PRO A 195 38.10 -3.06 2.52
N SER A 196 39.13 -2.24 2.34
CA SER A 196 40.39 -2.65 1.72
C SER A 196 41.20 -3.58 2.62
N VAL A 197 41.18 -3.33 3.93
CA VAL A 197 41.87 -4.14 4.94
C VAL A 197 41.14 -5.48 5.14
N LEU A 198 39.80 -5.44 5.16
CA LEU A 198 38.98 -6.60 5.52
C LEU A 198 38.84 -7.65 4.42
N LYS A 199 39.01 -7.29 3.14
CA LYS A 199 38.91 -8.23 2.01
C LYS A 199 39.94 -9.35 2.03
N SER A 200 41.03 -9.20 2.79
CA SER A 200 42.11 -10.18 2.88
C SER A 200 41.82 -11.32 3.87
N ASP A 201 40.80 -11.17 4.72
CA ASP A 201 40.47 -12.13 5.75
C ASP A 201 39.42 -13.14 5.26
N PRO A 202 39.73 -14.45 5.19
CA PRO A 202 38.82 -15.45 4.64
C PRO A 202 37.59 -15.70 5.52
N GLN A 203 37.62 -15.30 6.79
CA GLN A 203 36.47 -15.43 7.70
C GLN A 203 35.43 -14.32 7.46
N ILE A 204 35.83 -13.20 6.84
CA ILE A 204 35.01 -11.99 6.76
C ILE A 204 34.25 -11.94 5.44
N ILE A 205 32.93 -11.71 5.55
CA ILE A 205 32.06 -11.44 4.41
C ILE A 205 31.52 -10.01 4.54
N LEU A 206 31.88 -9.15 3.59
CA LEU A 206 31.33 -7.79 3.51
C LEU A 206 29.97 -7.81 2.80
N GLU A 207 28.89 -7.60 3.56
CA GLU A 207 27.54 -7.59 3.02
C GLU A 207 27.06 -6.17 2.70
N GLY A 208 27.36 -5.73 1.48
CA GLY A 208 26.96 -4.41 0.97
C GLY A 208 25.62 -4.38 0.26
N ARG A 209 24.96 -5.53 0.02
CA ARG A 209 23.66 -5.52 -0.64
C ARG A 209 22.62 -4.87 0.27
N SER A 210 21.59 -4.29 -0.33
CA SER A 210 20.40 -3.79 0.39
C SER A 210 19.52 -4.98 0.78
N ILE A 211 19.90 -5.67 1.85
CA ILE A 211 19.18 -6.82 2.42
C ILE A 211 18.28 -6.35 3.55
N HIS A 212 17.10 -6.94 3.64
CA HIS A 212 16.16 -6.66 4.73
C HIS A 212 16.67 -7.27 6.06
N PRO A 213 16.75 -6.51 7.18
CA PRO A 213 17.37 -6.99 8.42
C PRO A 213 16.89 -8.37 8.92
N PRO A 214 15.57 -8.68 9.00
CA PRO A 214 15.04 -10.02 9.24
C PRO A 214 15.67 -11.17 8.45
N ASP A 215 16.01 -10.97 7.17
CA ASP A 215 16.59 -12.04 6.36
C ASP A 215 17.98 -12.45 6.85
N LEU A 216 18.70 -11.53 7.51
CA LEU A 216 19.98 -11.79 8.17
C LEU A 216 19.76 -12.30 9.60
N LEU A 217 18.93 -11.60 10.36
CA LEU A 217 18.70 -11.86 11.78
C LEU A 217 18.10 -13.23 12.02
N GLU A 218 17.21 -13.73 11.17
CA GLU A 218 16.62 -15.06 11.31
C GLU A 218 17.68 -16.17 11.31
N ARG A 219 18.72 -16.02 10.47
CA ARG A 219 19.72 -17.05 10.17
C ARG A 219 21.04 -16.88 10.92
N ALA A 220 21.31 -15.70 11.47
CA ALA A 220 22.52 -15.45 12.25
C ALA A 220 22.51 -16.23 13.58
N ASP A 221 23.67 -16.72 14.01
CA ASP A 221 23.83 -17.42 15.30
C ASP A 221 24.06 -16.45 16.46
N ALA A 222 24.57 -15.25 16.18
CA ALA A 222 24.73 -14.16 17.13
C ALA A 222 24.80 -12.80 16.41
N VAL A 223 24.53 -11.73 17.15
CA VAL A 223 24.61 -10.35 16.66
C VAL A 223 25.60 -9.54 17.52
N PHE A 224 26.53 -8.89 16.86
CA PHE A 224 27.52 -8.00 17.45
C PHE A 224 27.25 -6.58 16.97
N CYS A 225 27.09 -5.65 17.90
CA CYS A 225 26.82 -4.25 17.57
C CYS A 225 27.49 -3.31 18.57
N VAL A 226 27.81 -2.09 18.12
CA VAL A 226 28.22 -1.02 19.03
C VAL A 226 26.98 -0.45 19.72
N THR A 227 26.14 0.28 18.97
CA THR A 227 24.88 0.85 19.49
C THR A 227 23.70 0.74 18.53
N SER A 228 23.87 0.05 17.40
CA SER A 228 22.85 -0.09 16.36
C SER A 228 21.54 -0.67 16.88
N GLN A 229 20.40 -0.16 16.40
CA GLN A 229 19.09 -0.73 16.70
C GLN A 229 18.98 -2.22 16.27
N MET A 230 19.76 -2.67 15.30
CA MET A 230 19.73 -4.06 14.84
C MET A 230 20.09 -5.06 15.96
N GLY A 231 20.80 -4.64 17.02
CA GLY A 231 20.99 -5.46 18.22
C GLY A 231 19.69 -5.65 19.03
N PHE A 232 18.85 -4.62 19.17
CA PHE A 232 17.51 -4.78 19.75
C PHE A 232 16.66 -5.74 18.91
N GLU A 233 16.71 -5.61 17.58
CA GLU A 233 16.01 -6.53 16.68
C GLU A 233 16.56 -7.96 16.83
N GLY A 234 17.87 -8.15 17.05
CA GLY A 234 18.46 -9.44 17.40
C GLY A 234 17.82 -10.10 18.63
N LEU A 235 17.52 -9.31 19.67
CA LEU A 235 16.79 -9.81 20.86
C LEU A 235 15.37 -10.27 20.50
N LEU A 236 14.66 -9.53 19.63
CA LEU A 236 13.32 -9.92 19.16
C LEU A 236 13.34 -11.24 18.36
N TRP A 237 14.45 -11.49 17.67
CA TRP A 237 14.71 -12.75 16.95
C TRP A 237 15.29 -13.86 17.83
N GLY A 238 15.41 -13.63 19.15
CA GLY A 238 15.92 -14.61 20.11
C GLY A 238 17.40 -14.92 19.94
N LYS A 239 18.19 -13.99 19.39
CA LYS A 239 19.63 -14.17 19.18
C LYS A 239 20.43 -13.73 20.40
N PRO A 240 21.59 -14.36 20.68
CA PRO A 240 22.62 -13.77 21.53
C PRO A 240 23.07 -12.43 20.94
N VAL A 241 23.13 -11.39 21.78
CA VAL A 241 23.50 -10.03 21.37
C VAL A 241 24.64 -9.51 22.24
N TYR A 242 25.75 -9.18 21.58
CA TYR A 242 26.94 -8.61 22.18
C TYR A 242 27.01 -7.12 21.85
N THR A 243 27.08 -6.28 22.88
CA THR A 243 27.10 -4.82 22.71
C THR A 243 28.41 -4.21 23.17
N PHE A 244 29.03 -3.40 22.31
CA PHE A 244 30.31 -2.76 22.58
C PHE A 244 30.21 -1.26 22.91
N GLY A 245 29.03 -0.68 22.71
CA GLY A 245 28.60 0.54 23.41
C GLY A 245 27.51 0.20 24.43
N MET A 246 26.83 1.23 24.91
CA MET A 246 25.71 1.11 25.86
C MET A 246 24.41 1.63 25.20
N PRO A 247 23.86 0.93 24.19
CA PRO A 247 22.59 1.28 23.59
C PRO A 247 21.43 1.14 24.59
N PHE A 248 20.22 1.55 24.18
CA PHE A 248 19.07 1.61 25.10
C PHE A 248 18.67 0.25 25.69
N TYR A 249 18.98 -0.84 24.98
CA TYR A 249 18.63 -2.22 25.32
C TYR A 249 19.75 -2.99 26.03
N ALA A 250 20.96 -2.42 26.15
CA ALA A 250 22.08 -3.03 26.86
C ALA A 250 21.95 -2.86 28.39
N GLY A 251 22.76 -3.53 29.21
CA GLY A 251 22.82 -3.28 30.66
C GLY A 251 21.58 -3.70 31.45
N TRP A 252 20.60 -4.35 30.82
CA TRP A 252 19.39 -4.85 31.48
C TRP A 252 19.38 -6.37 31.70
N GLY A 253 20.54 -7.03 31.53
CA GLY A 253 20.68 -8.49 31.64
C GLY A 253 20.18 -9.28 30.44
N LEU A 254 19.85 -8.62 29.32
CA LEU A 254 19.37 -9.24 28.08
C LEU A 254 20.48 -9.41 27.03
N THR A 255 21.63 -8.75 27.23
CA THR A 255 22.77 -8.70 26.31
C THR A 255 24.07 -9.06 27.03
N GLN A 256 25.10 -9.38 26.25
CA GLN A 256 26.47 -9.48 26.73
C GLN A 256 27.16 -8.14 26.50
N ASP A 257 27.32 -7.36 27.57
CA ASP A 257 27.81 -5.99 27.48
C ASP A 257 29.34 -5.92 27.68
N TYR A 258 30.02 -5.19 26.80
CA TYR A 258 31.44 -4.90 26.94
C TYR A 258 31.71 -3.78 27.96
N LEU A 259 30.80 -2.79 28.03
CA LEU A 259 30.90 -1.69 28.97
C LEU A 259 30.21 -2.04 30.29
N ASP A 260 30.70 -1.46 31.38
CA ASP A 260 30.09 -1.62 32.69
C ASP A 260 28.62 -1.19 32.68
N THR A 261 27.78 -2.00 33.31
CA THR A 261 26.35 -1.71 33.44
C THR A 261 26.15 -0.40 34.22
N PRO A 262 25.42 0.59 33.66
CA PRO A 262 25.08 1.80 34.41
C PRO A 262 24.32 1.44 35.69
N ALA A 263 24.66 2.10 36.81
CA ALA A 263 24.03 1.84 38.11
C ALA A 263 22.50 2.06 38.13
N SER A 264 21.96 2.77 37.13
CA SER A 264 20.53 2.99 36.93
C SER A 264 19.80 1.81 36.28
N ARG A 265 20.50 0.79 35.77
CA ARG A 265 19.92 -0.37 35.10
C ARG A 265 19.88 -1.59 36.03
N CYS A 266 18.91 -2.46 35.79
CA CYS A 266 18.72 -3.71 36.52
C CYS A 266 18.30 -4.84 35.57
N ALA A 267 18.26 -6.09 36.04
CA ALA A 267 17.76 -7.19 35.23
C ALA A 267 16.26 -7.02 34.92
N VAL A 268 15.87 -7.13 33.65
CA VAL A 268 14.48 -7.07 33.19
C VAL A 268 14.18 -8.19 32.20
N SER A 269 12.90 -8.48 31.97
CA SER A 269 12.45 -9.37 30.91
C SER A 269 12.46 -8.69 29.54
N LEU A 270 12.56 -9.48 28.47
CA LEU A 270 12.40 -8.95 27.10
C LEU A 270 11.01 -8.30 26.90
N ALA A 271 9.97 -8.85 27.53
CA ALA A 271 8.62 -8.28 27.50
C ALA A 271 8.58 -6.86 28.08
N GLN A 272 9.28 -6.59 29.19
CA GLN A 272 9.42 -5.26 29.77
C GLN A 272 10.11 -4.28 28.81
N LEU A 273 11.23 -4.69 28.21
CA LEU A 273 11.94 -3.86 27.24
C LEU A 273 11.06 -3.54 26.01
N VAL A 274 10.38 -4.55 25.47
CA VAL A 274 9.49 -4.41 24.31
C VAL A 274 8.29 -3.51 24.64
N HIS A 275 7.65 -3.73 25.78
CA HIS A 275 6.53 -2.90 26.22
C HIS A 275 6.96 -1.45 26.39
N ALA A 276 8.08 -1.20 27.07
CA ALA A 276 8.59 0.16 27.27
C ALA A 276 8.94 0.84 25.93
N ALA A 277 9.67 0.16 25.06
CA ALA A 277 10.17 0.74 23.82
C ALA A 277 9.10 0.93 22.74
N LEU A 278 8.27 -0.09 22.48
CA LEU A 278 7.32 -0.12 21.38
C LEU A 278 5.90 0.31 21.76
N VAL A 279 5.55 0.33 23.06
CA VAL A 279 4.19 0.71 23.51
C VAL A 279 4.23 1.98 24.36
N GLY A 280 5.10 2.03 25.37
CA GLY A 280 5.12 3.14 26.32
C GLY A 280 5.83 4.41 25.81
N TYR A 281 6.88 4.26 25.00
CA TYR A 281 7.78 5.35 24.62
C TYR A 281 7.51 5.89 23.21
N ALA A 282 7.21 5.02 22.26
CA ALA A 282 6.96 5.38 20.87
C ALA A 282 5.48 5.69 20.60
N ARG A 283 5.23 6.59 19.65
CA ARG A 283 3.90 6.96 19.14
C ARG A 283 3.84 6.71 17.64
N TYR A 284 2.70 6.23 17.14
CA TYR A 284 2.57 5.79 15.75
C TYR A 284 1.41 6.47 15.03
N TRP A 285 1.58 6.66 13.73
CA TRP A 285 0.60 7.25 12.82
C TRP A 285 0.17 6.23 11.79
N HIS A 286 -1.14 6.00 11.67
CA HIS A 286 -1.67 5.16 10.62
C HIS A 286 -1.78 5.98 9.32
N PRO A 287 -1.04 5.64 8.25
CA PRO A 287 -0.96 6.46 7.06
C PRO A 287 -2.25 6.47 6.22
N GLU A 288 -3.11 5.46 6.33
CA GLU A 288 -4.40 5.43 5.63
C GLU A 288 -5.53 6.04 6.46
N LEU A 289 -5.72 5.60 7.71
CA LEU A 289 -6.71 6.18 8.62
C LEU A 289 -6.43 7.64 9.01
N GLN A 290 -5.20 8.13 8.83
CA GLN A 290 -4.79 9.50 9.18
C GLN A 290 -5.09 9.85 10.64
N GLN A 291 -4.72 8.94 11.55
CA GLN A 291 -4.86 9.12 12.99
C GLN A 291 -3.73 8.42 13.73
N ALA A 292 -3.55 8.76 15.01
CA ALA A 292 -2.68 8.00 15.90
C ALA A 292 -3.15 6.55 16.00
N CYS A 293 -2.21 5.60 16.04
CA CYS A 293 -2.52 4.20 16.18
C CYS A 293 -1.56 3.49 17.13
N GLU A 294 -1.94 2.29 17.52
CA GLU A 294 -1.04 1.37 18.21
C GLU A 294 -0.05 0.75 17.22
N VAL A 295 1.07 0.22 17.75
CA VAL A 295 2.16 -0.34 16.95
C VAL A 295 1.70 -1.54 16.11
N GLU A 296 0.77 -2.35 16.62
CA GLU A 296 0.21 -3.53 15.97
C GLU A 296 -0.37 -3.17 14.58
N SER A 297 -1.17 -2.11 14.52
CA SER A 297 -1.79 -1.65 13.28
C SER A 297 -0.77 -1.14 12.27
N LEU A 298 0.30 -0.49 12.75
CA LEU A 298 1.38 -0.05 11.86
C LEU A 298 2.22 -1.25 11.35
N ILE A 299 2.46 -2.26 12.19
CA ILE A 299 3.14 -3.51 11.77
C ILE A 299 2.33 -4.17 10.65
N GLU A 300 1.02 -4.35 10.83
CA GLU A 300 0.15 -4.93 9.81
C GLU A 300 0.17 -4.15 8.51
N TRP A 301 0.08 -2.81 8.59
CA TRP A 301 0.13 -1.97 7.41
C TRP A 301 1.47 -2.10 6.68
N ILE A 302 2.60 -2.02 7.40
CA ILE A 302 3.95 -2.16 6.81
C ILE A 302 4.13 -3.55 6.19
N ALA A 303 3.68 -4.62 6.86
CA ALA A 303 3.75 -5.99 6.34
C ALA A 303 3.10 -6.11 4.97
N ARG A 304 1.87 -5.60 4.82
CA ARG A 304 1.14 -5.61 3.54
C ARG A 304 1.86 -4.80 2.47
N GLN A 305 2.43 -3.64 2.81
CA GLN A 305 3.21 -2.86 1.84
C GLN A 305 4.41 -3.64 1.33
N ARG A 306 5.07 -4.45 2.18
CA ARG A 306 6.16 -5.32 1.74
C ARG A 306 5.68 -6.40 0.76
N ASP A 307 4.54 -7.02 1.04
CA ASP A 307 3.95 -8.04 0.16
C ASP A 307 3.63 -7.45 -1.22
N TYR A 308 3.00 -6.27 -1.26
CA TYR A 308 2.72 -5.57 -2.50
C TYR A 308 3.97 -5.24 -3.31
N ARG A 309 5.05 -4.87 -2.61
CA ARG A 309 6.36 -4.59 -3.21
C ARG A 309 7.05 -5.80 -3.78
N CYS A 310 6.76 -7.00 -3.28
CA CYS A 310 7.40 -8.24 -3.72
C CYS A 310 6.63 -8.97 -4.83
N ALA A 311 5.42 -8.53 -5.17
CA ALA A 311 4.51 -9.27 -6.04
C ALA A 311 4.89 -9.33 -7.53
N PHE A 312 5.77 -8.43 -8.00
CA PHE A 312 6.22 -8.36 -9.39
C PHE A 312 7.73 -8.56 -9.48
N PRO A 313 8.31 -8.90 -10.64
CA PRO A 313 9.76 -8.97 -10.82
C PRO A 313 10.49 -7.71 -10.35
N THR A 314 11.77 -7.81 -10.01
CA THR A 314 12.56 -6.68 -9.49
C THR A 314 12.78 -5.58 -10.53
N GLN A 315 12.86 -5.96 -11.80
CA GLN A 315 13.03 -5.08 -12.94
C GLN A 315 11.99 -5.42 -14.00
N LEU A 316 11.35 -4.41 -14.56
CA LEU A 316 10.39 -4.57 -15.65
C LEU A 316 10.55 -3.45 -16.69
N LEU A 317 10.44 -3.83 -17.96
CA LEU A 317 10.24 -2.86 -19.02
C LEU A 317 8.79 -2.37 -19.00
N ALA A 318 8.56 -1.11 -19.35
CA ALA A 318 7.21 -0.56 -19.51
C ALA A 318 7.06 0.10 -20.87
N GLU A 319 5.93 -0.12 -21.55
CA GLU A 319 5.57 0.69 -22.71
C GLU A 319 5.51 2.17 -22.35
N ARG A 320 5.47 3.05 -23.35
CA ARG A 320 5.27 4.48 -23.08
C ARG A 320 3.86 4.73 -22.52
N PHE A 321 3.76 4.97 -21.21
CA PHE A 321 2.55 5.50 -20.59
C PHE A 321 2.43 7.02 -20.82
N PRO A 322 1.20 7.58 -20.91
CA PRO A 322 0.98 9.03 -20.83
C PRO A 322 1.68 9.62 -19.60
N ARG A 323 2.29 10.81 -19.71
CA ARG A 323 3.11 11.41 -18.63
C ARG A 323 2.38 11.47 -17.29
N TRP A 324 1.07 11.72 -17.30
CA TRP A 324 0.27 11.78 -16.08
C TRP A 324 -0.02 10.39 -15.46
N LYS A 325 0.02 9.30 -16.23
CA LYS A 325 -0.15 7.92 -15.73
C LYS A 325 1.14 7.33 -15.16
N LYS A 326 2.30 7.87 -15.56
CA LYS A 326 3.62 7.36 -15.14
C LYS A 326 3.81 7.29 -13.61
N PRO A 327 3.52 8.35 -12.83
CA PRO A 327 3.69 8.28 -11.38
C PRO A 327 2.79 7.23 -10.73
N TYR A 328 1.60 7.00 -11.30
CA TYR A 328 0.68 6.00 -10.76
C TYR A 328 1.16 4.57 -11.05
N ILE A 329 1.65 4.26 -12.26
CA ILE A 329 2.16 2.90 -12.53
C ILE A 329 3.39 2.57 -11.68
N GLU A 330 4.23 3.55 -11.40
CA GLU A 330 5.34 3.41 -10.45
C GLU A 330 4.83 3.14 -9.02
N GLN A 331 3.71 3.73 -8.60
CA GLN A 331 3.08 3.43 -7.29
C GLN A 331 2.41 2.04 -7.26
N TYR A 332 1.67 1.67 -8.31
CA TYR A 332 1.01 0.37 -8.43
C TYR A 332 2.00 -0.80 -8.50
N LEU A 333 3.19 -0.54 -9.01
CA LEU A 333 4.31 -1.48 -9.10
C LEU A 333 5.45 -1.11 -8.13
N ASP A 334 5.17 -0.36 -7.05
CA ASP A 334 6.19 0.07 -6.08
C ASP A 334 7.02 -1.13 -5.62
N GLY A 335 8.33 -0.94 -5.50
CA GLY A 335 9.29 -2.03 -5.28
C GLY A 335 9.79 -2.70 -6.57
N THR A 336 9.26 -2.37 -7.75
CA THR A 336 9.80 -2.75 -9.06
C THR A 336 10.50 -1.56 -9.70
N ASP A 337 11.70 -1.78 -10.24
CA ASP A 337 12.38 -0.78 -11.08
C ASP A 337 11.81 -0.82 -12.51
N LEU A 338 11.15 0.28 -12.91
CA LEU A 338 10.48 0.39 -14.21
C LEU A 338 11.34 1.18 -15.20
N THR A 339 11.74 0.51 -16.27
CA THR A 339 12.40 1.16 -17.41
C THR A 339 11.42 1.40 -18.54
N PHE A 340 11.08 2.66 -18.80
CA PHE A 340 10.14 3.03 -19.87
C PHE A 340 10.81 3.00 -21.25
N LEU A 341 10.21 2.26 -22.17
CA LEU A 341 10.67 2.17 -23.55
C LEU A 341 10.56 3.52 -24.29
N PRO A 342 11.52 3.82 -25.20
CA PRO A 342 11.43 4.96 -26.11
C PRO A 342 10.17 4.92 -27.00
N ARG A 343 9.85 6.07 -27.60
CA ARG A 343 8.72 6.15 -28.53
C ARG A 343 8.99 5.26 -29.75
N HIS A 344 8.02 4.42 -30.12
CA HIS A 344 8.09 3.46 -31.23
C HIS A 344 9.08 2.30 -31.04
N ALA A 345 9.69 2.16 -29.86
CA ALA A 345 10.47 0.97 -29.55
C ALA A 345 9.53 -0.19 -29.21
N GLU A 346 9.81 -1.35 -29.79
CA GLU A 346 9.20 -2.61 -29.37
C GLU A 346 9.99 -3.19 -28.20
N PRO A 347 9.32 -3.88 -27.26
CA PRO A 347 10.03 -4.63 -26.23
C PRO A 347 10.90 -5.72 -26.88
N PRO A 348 12.09 -6.03 -26.31
CA PRO A 348 12.89 -7.15 -26.78
C PRO A 348 12.10 -8.47 -26.70
N GLU A 349 12.38 -9.37 -27.63
CA GLU A 349 11.71 -10.67 -27.69
C GLU A 349 11.87 -11.43 -26.35
N ASN A 350 10.80 -12.09 -25.91
CA ASN A 350 10.74 -12.87 -24.66
C ASN A 350 11.08 -12.10 -23.37
N THR A 351 11.11 -10.77 -23.40
CA THR A 351 11.33 -9.96 -22.19
C THR A 351 10.00 -9.50 -21.59
N PRO A 352 9.72 -9.84 -20.31
CA PRO A 352 8.51 -9.37 -19.65
C PRO A 352 8.42 -7.85 -19.63
N TYR A 353 7.27 -7.32 -20.02
CA TYR A 353 7.05 -5.88 -20.01
C TYR A 353 5.60 -5.52 -19.67
N VAL A 354 5.41 -4.32 -19.14
CA VAL A 354 4.12 -3.79 -18.70
C VAL A 354 3.53 -2.88 -19.77
N GLY A 355 2.24 -3.02 -20.07
CA GLY A 355 1.56 -2.09 -20.97
C GLY A 355 0.05 -2.01 -20.75
N TRP A 356 -0.57 -0.95 -21.26
CA TRP A 356 -2.01 -0.72 -21.07
C TRP A 356 -2.85 -1.59 -22.01
N GLY A 357 -3.95 -2.17 -21.51
CA GLY A 357 -4.89 -2.99 -22.24
C GLY A 357 -4.26 -4.26 -22.86
N ARG A 358 -5.00 -4.84 -23.81
CA ARG A 358 -4.64 -6.10 -24.48
C ARG A 358 -3.86 -5.84 -25.78
N LYS A 359 -2.74 -6.56 -25.97
CA LYS A 359 -2.01 -6.69 -27.24
C LYS A 359 -1.63 -8.16 -27.50
N ALA A 360 -1.29 -8.48 -28.75
CA ALA A 360 -1.05 -9.86 -29.19
C ALA A 360 0.30 -10.46 -28.74
N GLN A 361 1.21 -9.67 -28.17
CA GLN A 361 2.57 -10.08 -27.85
C GLN A 361 2.64 -11.02 -26.62
N VAL A 362 3.57 -11.97 -26.66
CA VAL A 362 3.85 -12.94 -25.59
C VAL A 362 4.63 -12.27 -24.44
N ALA A 363 4.47 -12.75 -23.21
CA ALA A 363 5.13 -12.24 -21.99
C ALA A 363 4.79 -10.78 -21.61
N ARG A 364 3.57 -10.34 -21.87
CA ARG A 364 3.10 -9.00 -21.48
C ARG A 364 2.30 -9.05 -20.17
N ILE A 365 2.62 -8.13 -19.26
CA ILE A 365 1.77 -7.78 -18.12
C ILE A 365 0.85 -6.63 -18.55
N SER A 366 -0.44 -6.92 -18.65
CA SER A 366 -1.45 -5.97 -19.10
C SER A 366 -2.10 -5.24 -17.92
N VAL A 367 -2.25 -3.92 -18.07
CA VAL A 367 -2.85 -3.03 -17.06
C VAL A 367 -4.14 -2.44 -17.60
N GLU A 368 -5.18 -2.41 -16.77
CA GLU A 368 -6.43 -1.70 -17.10
C GLU A 368 -7.03 -1.04 -15.86
N ASP A 369 -7.98 -0.13 -16.07
CA ASP A 369 -8.80 0.39 -14.98
C ASP A 369 -9.50 -0.76 -14.24
N GLY A 370 -9.47 -0.72 -12.90
CA GLY A 370 -10.18 -1.71 -12.08
C GLY A 370 -11.68 -1.43 -11.99
N PHE A 371 -12.39 -2.31 -11.27
CA PHE A 371 -13.86 -2.31 -11.24
C PHE A 371 -14.46 -1.19 -10.39
N ILE A 372 -13.73 -0.74 -9.36
CA ILE A 372 -14.09 0.41 -8.53
C ILE A 372 -13.15 1.56 -8.89
N ARG A 373 -13.68 2.63 -9.49
CA ARG A 373 -12.84 3.65 -10.15
C ARG A 373 -12.69 4.95 -9.37
N SER A 374 -13.77 5.72 -9.18
CA SER A 374 -13.75 7.02 -8.47
C SER A 374 -15.15 7.66 -8.38
N VAL A 375 -15.24 8.78 -7.66
CA VAL A 375 -16.37 9.72 -7.71
C VAL A 375 -16.30 10.53 -9.02
N GLY A 376 -16.85 10.01 -10.12
CA GLY A 376 -16.96 10.73 -11.40
C GLY A 376 -16.81 9.86 -12.64
N LEU A 377 -16.93 10.46 -13.83
CA LEU A 377 -16.72 9.76 -15.10
C LEU A 377 -15.22 9.50 -15.33
N GLY A 378 -14.90 8.37 -15.95
CA GLY A 378 -13.52 8.07 -16.33
C GLY A 378 -12.87 9.08 -17.28
N ALA A 379 -13.69 9.87 -17.98
CA ALA A 379 -13.27 10.96 -18.86
C ALA A 379 -12.74 12.22 -18.10
N ASP A 380 -12.87 12.26 -16.77
CA ASP A 380 -12.55 13.44 -15.94
C ASP A 380 -11.10 13.54 -15.47
N LEU A 381 -10.22 12.63 -15.91
CA LEU A 381 -8.78 12.58 -15.53
C LEU A 381 -8.56 12.55 -14.00
N THR A 382 -9.51 12.02 -13.24
CA THR A 382 -9.35 11.76 -11.81
C THR A 382 -8.39 10.59 -11.60
N ALA A 383 -7.53 10.68 -10.59
CA ALA A 383 -6.58 9.60 -10.30
C ALA A 383 -7.35 8.29 -10.04
N PRO A 384 -7.09 7.22 -10.80
CA PRO A 384 -7.82 5.97 -10.69
C PRO A 384 -7.55 5.33 -9.32
N LYS A 385 -8.63 4.98 -8.59
CA LYS A 385 -8.51 4.36 -7.26
C LYS A 385 -8.12 2.89 -7.32
N SER A 386 -8.38 2.20 -8.45
CA SER A 386 -7.93 0.83 -8.66
C SER A 386 -7.49 0.57 -10.08
N TRP A 387 -6.52 -0.32 -10.22
CA TRP A 387 -6.08 -0.92 -11.48
C TRP A 387 -6.03 -2.43 -11.33
N VAL A 388 -6.29 -3.11 -12.44
CA VAL A 388 -6.00 -4.54 -12.58
C VAL A 388 -4.67 -4.69 -13.31
N ILE A 389 -3.88 -5.66 -12.88
CA ILE A 389 -2.56 -5.95 -13.44
C ILE A 389 -2.51 -7.46 -13.68
N ASP A 390 -2.57 -7.85 -14.94
CA ASP A 390 -2.78 -9.23 -15.37
C ASP A 390 -1.57 -9.70 -16.19
N ASP A 391 -0.88 -10.71 -15.67
CA ASP A 391 0.32 -11.30 -16.27
C ASP A 391 0.02 -12.53 -17.14
N LEU A 392 -1.26 -12.90 -17.32
CA LEU A 392 -1.68 -14.01 -18.19
C LEU A 392 -2.46 -13.53 -19.42
N GLY A 393 -3.31 -12.51 -19.26
CA GLY A 393 -4.20 -12.03 -20.31
C GLY A 393 -4.89 -10.72 -19.89
N MET A 394 -6.21 -10.67 -20.01
CA MET A 394 -7.04 -9.58 -19.49
C MET A 394 -8.45 -10.10 -19.19
N TYR A 395 -9.06 -9.65 -18.10
CA TYR A 395 -10.39 -10.14 -17.66
C TYR A 395 -11.50 -10.08 -18.73
N TYR A 396 -11.45 -9.11 -19.64
CA TYR A 396 -12.46 -8.94 -20.68
C TYR A 396 -12.18 -9.75 -21.96
N ASP A 397 -11.00 -10.35 -22.09
CA ASP A 397 -10.62 -11.13 -23.28
C ASP A 397 -11.02 -12.60 -23.06
N ALA A 398 -12.16 -13.00 -23.62
CA ALA A 398 -12.65 -14.38 -23.53
C ALA A 398 -11.94 -15.33 -24.51
N THR A 399 -11.03 -14.83 -25.37
CA THR A 399 -10.32 -15.68 -26.35
C THR A 399 -9.14 -16.44 -25.75
N ARG A 400 -8.69 -16.06 -24.56
CA ARG A 400 -7.54 -16.65 -23.86
C ARG A 400 -7.75 -16.62 -22.33
N PRO A 401 -6.99 -17.40 -21.55
CA PRO A 401 -7.01 -17.28 -20.10
C PRO A 401 -6.60 -15.89 -19.60
N SER A 402 -7.06 -15.52 -18.41
CA SER A 402 -6.67 -14.31 -17.67
C SER A 402 -6.32 -14.67 -16.24
N ARG A 403 -5.60 -13.80 -15.53
CA ARG A 403 -5.30 -14.02 -14.10
C ARG A 403 -6.59 -14.07 -13.27
N LEU A 404 -7.63 -13.31 -13.62
CA LEU A 404 -8.95 -13.42 -12.97
C LEU A 404 -9.62 -14.77 -13.22
N GLU A 405 -9.61 -15.25 -14.48
CA GLU A 405 -10.13 -16.59 -14.83
C GLU A 405 -9.36 -17.67 -14.08
N HIS A 406 -8.04 -17.56 -13.96
CA HIS A 406 -7.21 -18.49 -13.20
C HIS A 406 -7.52 -18.48 -11.70
N ILE A 407 -7.72 -17.31 -11.09
CA ILE A 407 -8.17 -17.21 -9.69
C ILE A 407 -9.50 -17.95 -9.52
N LEU A 408 -10.48 -17.66 -10.38
CA LEU A 408 -11.81 -18.27 -10.32
C LEU A 408 -11.82 -19.76 -10.66
N GLU A 409 -10.89 -20.26 -11.46
CA GLU A 409 -10.86 -21.68 -11.83
C GLU A 409 -10.19 -22.52 -10.72
N HIS A 410 -9.12 -22.02 -10.10
CA HIS A 410 -8.22 -22.87 -9.29
C HIS A 410 -8.12 -22.52 -7.80
N THR A 411 -8.69 -21.40 -7.37
CA THR A 411 -8.55 -20.94 -5.98
C THR A 411 -9.62 -21.53 -5.07
N THR A 412 -9.21 -21.87 -3.85
CA THR A 412 -10.10 -22.02 -2.69
C THR A 412 -10.05 -20.74 -1.85
N PHE A 413 -11.22 -20.19 -1.52
CA PHE A 413 -11.34 -18.98 -0.72
C PHE A 413 -11.54 -19.34 0.75
N SER A 414 -10.83 -18.66 1.64
CA SER A 414 -11.00 -18.87 3.09
C SER A 414 -12.31 -18.27 3.60
N GLU A 415 -12.82 -18.75 4.74
CA GLU A 415 -14.03 -18.21 5.37
C GLU A 415 -13.91 -16.70 5.67
N SER A 416 -12.73 -16.25 6.09
CA SER A 416 -12.48 -14.83 6.36
C SER A 416 -12.54 -13.97 5.09
N GLU A 417 -12.03 -14.47 3.97
CA GLU A 417 -12.15 -13.77 2.67
C GLU A 417 -13.59 -13.74 2.17
N LEU A 418 -14.35 -14.83 2.33
CA LEU A 418 -15.75 -14.88 1.96
C LEU A 418 -16.59 -13.92 2.82
N ALA A 419 -16.33 -13.85 4.13
CA ALA A 419 -16.97 -12.89 5.02
C ALA A 419 -16.66 -11.44 4.61
N ARG A 420 -15.41 -11.13 4.25
CA ARG A 420 -15.03 -9.82 3.70
C ARG A 420 -15.78 -9.51 2.40
N ALA A 421 -15.83 -10.46 1.47
CA ALA A 421 -16.53 -10.29 0.20
C ALA A 421 -18.04 -10.06 0.39
N GLN A 422 -18.67 -10.73 1.36
CA GLN A 422 -20.07 -10.52 1.70
C GLN A 422 -20.32 -9.13 2.31
N ALA A 423 -19.44 -8.68 3.22
CA ALA A 423 -19.51 -7.33 3.76
C ALA A 423 -19.33 -6.25 2.67
N LEU A 424 -18.40 -6.49 1.73
CA LEU A 424 -18.21 -5.62 0.56
C LEU A 424 -19.44 -5.58 -0.34
N GLN A 425 -20.08 -6.72 -0.61
CA GLN A 425 -21.33 -6.75 -1.36
C GLN A 425 -22.37 -5.84 -0.71
N HIS A 426 -22.62 -6.03 0.58
CA HIS A 426 -23.60 -5.27 1.33
C HIS A 426 -23.31 -3.77 1.26
N ARG A 427 -22.05 -3.38 1.51
CA ARG A 427 -21.60 -1.99 1.47
C ARG A 427 -21.79 -1.37 0.08
N LEU A 428 -21.37 -2.05 -0.99
CA LEU A 428 -21.50 -1.55 -2.37
C LEU A 428 -22.97 -1.32 -2.77
N VAL A 429 -23.86 -2.22 -2.34
CA VAL A 429 -25.30 -2.11 -2.59
C VAL A 429 -25.91 -0.95 -1.80
N GLN A 430 -25.62 -0.87 -0.49
CA GLN A 430 -26.13 0.18 0.40
C GLN A 430 -25.66 1.59 -0.01
N GLU A 431 -24.37 1.75 -0.31
CA GLU A 431 -23.78 3.03 -0.74
C GLU A 431 -24.05 3.35 -2.23
N GLN A 432 -24.87 2.52 -2.89
CA GLN A 432 -25.24 2.63 -4.31
C GLN A 432 -24.01 2.84 -5.21
N VAL A 433 -22.91 2.15 -4.94
CA VAL A 433 -21.68 2.25 -5.71
C VAL A 433 -21.88 1.60 -7.08
N SER A 434 -21.69 2.39 -8.13
CA SER A 434 -21.58 1.98 -9.54
C SER A 434 -20.32 2.60 -10.15
N LYS A 435 -19.84 2.07 -11.29
CA LYS A 435 -18.74 2.63 -12.07
C LYS A 435 -19.01 4.09 -12.47
N TYR A 436 -20.27 4.45 -12.66
CA TYR A 436 -20.72 5.81 -12.99
C TYR A 436 -21.82 6.26 -12.03
N ASN A 437 -21.45 7.00 -10.97
CA ASN A 437 -22.40 7.53 -9.98
C ASN A 437 -22.96 8.91 -10.36
N VAL A 438 -23.27 9.11 -11.64
CA VAL A 438 -23.80 10.38 -12.17
C VAL A 438 -25.17 10.13 -12.78
N GLY A 439 -26.11 11.04 -12.52
CA GLY A 439 -27.46 10.95 -13.07
C GLY A 439 -28.55 11.34 -12.07
N ASP A 440 -29.76 11.53 -12.60
CA ASP A 440 -30.95 11.83 -11.81
C ASP A 440 -31.66 10.52 -11.40
N ASP A 441 -32.76 10.60 -10.66
CA ASP A 441 -33.60 9.45 -10.32
C ASP A 441 -35.07 9.71 -10.71
N THR A 442 -35.31 9.88 -12.01
CA THR A 442 -36.59 10.40 -12.52
C THR A 442 -37.45 9.34 -13.17
N TRP A 443 -36.84 8.32 -13.75
CA TRP A 443 -37.56 7.26 -14.42
C TRP A 443 -38.35 6.42 -13.42
N GLN A 444 -39.61 6.19 -13.77
CA GLN A 444 -40.55 5.39 -12.99
C GLN A 444 -40.85 4.11 -13.74
N ARG A 445 -40.83 3.01 -12.99
CA ARG A 445 -41.17 1.70 -13.53
C ARG A 445 -42.62 1.69 -14.03
N PRO A 446 -42.91 1.14 -15.23
CA PRO A 446 -44.28 1.02 -15.71
C PRO A 446 -45.11 0.10 -14.81
N LYS A 447 -46.26 0.59 -14.33
CA LYS A 447 -47.14 -0.12 -13.38
C LYS A 447 -47.77 -1.40 -13.94
N LEU A 448 -47.95 -1.47 -15.26
CA LEU A 448 -48.69 -2.55 -15.94
C LEU A 448 -47.77 -3.65 -16.51
N SER A 449 -46.45 -3.51 -16.35
CA SER A 449 -45.50 -4.47 -16.90
C SER A 449 -45.02 -5.42 -15.82
N ASN A 450 -45.30 -6.71 -16.00
CA ASN A 450 -44.88 -7.75 -15.06
C ASN A 450 -43.40 -8.14 -15.22
N ARG A 451 -42.74 -7.71 -16.30
CA ARG A 451 -41.34 -8.03 -16.61
C ARG A 451 -40.65 -6.90 -17.36
N VAL A 452 -39.68 -6.28 -16.72
CA VAL A 452 -38.90 -5.13 -17.17
C VAL A 452 -37.45 -5.53 -17.32
N ILE A 453 -36.91 -5.45 -18.53
CA ILE A 453 -35.56 -5.87 -18.87
C ILE A 453 -34.72 -4.65 -19.21
N LEU A 454 -33.59 -4.46 -18.51
CA LEU A 454 -32.60 -3.46 -18.85
C LEU A 454 -31.59 -4.00 -19.86
N VAL A 455 -31.38 -3.25 -20.94
CA VAL A 455 -30.33 -3.49 -21.94
C VAL A 455 -29.33 -2.32 -21.88
N PRO A 456 -28.16 -2.49 -21.22
CA PRO A 456 -27.16 -1.46 -21.14
C PRO A 456 -26.38 -1.37 -22.46
N GLY A 457 -26.36 -0.19 -23.06
CA GLY A 457 -25.55 0.11 -24.24
C GLY A 457 -24.08 0.25 -23.90
N GLN A 458 -23.22 -0.11 -24.84
CA GLN A 458 -21.76 -0.04 -24.74
C GLN A 458 -21.17 0.75 -25.92
N VAL A 459 -19.93 1.22 -25.76
CA VAL A 459 -19.16 1.74 -26.89
C VAL A 459 -18.78 0.56 -27.79
N GLU A 460 -19.22 0.56 -29.05
CA GLU A 460 -19.07 -0.61 -29.94
C GLU A 460 -17.60 -0.93 -30.28
N SER A 461 -16.71 0.06 -30.18
CA SER A 461 -15.27 -0.13 -30.34
C SER A 461 -14.55 -0.58 -29.06
N ASP A 462 -15.27 -0.89 -27.98
CA ASP A 462 -14.67 -1.34 -26.72
C ASP A 462 -14.02 -2.72 -26.88
N ALA A 463 -12.81 -2.88 -26.36
CA ALA A 463 -12.05 -4.13 -26.41
C ALA A 463 -12.81 -5.30 -25.77
N SER A 464 -13.64 -5.03 -24.76
CA SER A 464 -14.50 -6.03 -24.14
C SER A 464 -15.56 -6.60 -25.09
N ILE A 465 -16.04 -5.85 -26.09
CA ILE A 465 -16.93 -6.40 -27.13
C ILE A 465 -16.08 -7.17 -28.15
N GLN A 466 -14.97 -6.56 -28.58
CA GLN A 466 -14.08 -7.17 -29.57
C GLN A 466 -13.61 -8.56 -29.15
N PHE A 467 -13.19 -8.73 -27.90
CA PHE A 467 -12.60 -9.98 -27.38
C PHE A 467 -13.51 -10.76 -26.44
N GLY A 468 -14.58 -10.15 -25.94
CA GLY A 468 -15.50 -10.80 -25.03
C GLY A 468 -16.84 -11.18 -25.67
N SER A 469 -17.22 -10.68 -26.84
CA SER A 469 -18.51 -11.03 -27.45
C SER A 469 -18.32 -11.79 -28.77
N PRO A 470 -18.43 -13.13 -28.81
CA PRO A 470 -18.08 -13.90 -30.01
C PRO A 470 -19.01 -13.67 -31.21
N HIS A 471 -20.29 -13.37 -30.98
CA HIS A 471 -21.30 -13.29 -32.04
C HIS A 471 -21.85 -11.88 -32.26
N LEU A 472 -22.31 -11.21 -31.20
CA LEU A 472 -22.90 -9.87 -31.30
C LEU A 472 -21.83 -8.78 -31.12
N LYS A 473 -21.79 -7.80 -32.01
CA LYS A 473 -20.77 -6.73 -32.01
C LYS A 473 -21.34 -5.31 -31.97
N ALA A 474 -22.65 -5.16 -32.14
CA ALA A 474 -23.32 -3.86 -32.09
C ALA A 474 -24.49 -3.83 -31.09
N ASN A 475 -24.82 -2.63 -30.57
CA ASN A 475 -25.92 -2.47 -29.62
C ASN A 475 -27.28 -2.80 -30.24
N ILE A 476 -27.44 -2.53 -31.54
CA ILE A 476 -28.66 -2.85 -32.29
C ILE A 476 -28.89 -4.37 -32.34
N GLU A 477 -27.83 -5.15 -32.58
CA GLU A 477 -27.90 -6.61 -32.65
C GLU A 477 -28.29 -7.20 -31.29
N LEU A 478 -27.75 -6.64 -30.20
CA LEU A 478 -28.16 -7.00 -28.83
C LEU A 478 -29.66 -6.75 -28.63
N LEU A 479 -30.16 -5.57 -28.97
CA LEU A 479 -31.58 -5.24 -28.80
C LEU A 479 -32.50 -6.11 -29.67
N GLU A 480 -32.12 -6.38 -30.92
CA GLU A 480 -32.86 -7.29 -31.79
C GLU A 480 -32.93 -8.69 -31.19
N ALA A 481 -31.80 -9.22 -30.69
CA ALA A 481 -31.75 -10.54 -30.05
C ALA A 481 -32.57 -10.59 -28.75
N VAL A 482 -32.51 -9.54 -27.92
CA VAL A 482 -33.27 -9.45 -26.67
C VAL A 482 -34.77 -9.35 -26.96
N ARG A 483 -35.18 -8.52 -27.92
CA ARG A 483 -36.59 -8.38 -28.33
C ARG A 483 -37.14 -9.67 -28.93
N ALA A 484 -36.37 -10.34 -29.79
CA ALA A 484 -36.78 -11.61 -30.40
C ALA A 484 -37.03 -12.70 -29.35
N ARG A 485 -36.22 -12.75 -28.28
CA ARG A 485 -36.38 -13.71 -27.17
C ARG A 485 -37.42 -13.31 -26.15
N ASN A 486 -37.72 -12.02 -26.03
CA ASN A 486 -38.62 -11.47 -25.02
C ASN A 486 -39.65 -10.53 -25.68
N PRO A 487 -40.53 -11.05 -26.55
CA PRO A 487 -41.42 -10.22 -27.36
C PRO A 487 -42.39 -9.38 -26.52
N SER A 488 -42.85 -9.89 -25.39
CA SER A 488 -43.82 -9.25 -24.50
C SER A 488 -43.21 -8.49 -23.32
N ALA A 489 -41.88 -8.52 -23.15
CA ALA A 489 -41.23 -7.83 -22.04
C ALA A 489 -41.11 -6.32 -22.31
N TYR A 490 -41.11 -5.52 -21.24
CA TYR A 490 -40.85 -4.09 -21.34
C TYR A 490 -39.34 -3.86 -21.38
N LEU A 491 -38.79 -3.48 -22.53
CA LEU A 491 -37.36 -3.28 -22.72
C LEU A 491 -36.97 -1.83 -22.46
N VAL A 492 -36.05 -1.65 -21.53
CA VAL A 492 -35.44 -0.37 -21.19
C VAL A 492 -34.02 -0.35 -21.76
N TYR A 493 -33.74 0.52 -22.72
CA TYR A 493 -32.40 0.71 -23.25
C TYR A 493 -31.71 1.89 -22.57
N LYS A 494 -30.53 1.67 -21.98
CA LYS A 494 -29.71 2.74 -21.40
C LYS A 494 -28.42 2.90 -22.20
N PRO A 495 -28.29 3.90 -23.09
CA PRO A 495 -27.06 4.09 -23.86
C PRO A 495 -25.87 4.44 -22.95
N HIS A 496 -24.66 4.11 -23.42
CA HIS A 496 -23.43 4.43 -22.71
C HIS A 496 -23.24 5.96 -22.58
N PRO A 497 -22.82 6.50 -21.41
CA PRO A 497 -22.69 7.94 -21.19
C PRO A 497 -21.74 8.63 -22.17
N ASP A 498 -20.62 8.00 -22.56
CA ASP A 498 -19.69 8.58 -23.55
C ASP A 498 -20.32 8.68 -24.96
N VAL A 499 -21.23 7.76 -25.29
CA VAL A 499 -22.00 7.85 -26.54
C VAL A 499 -22.98 9.02 -26.43
N VAL A 500 -23.63 9.21 -25.29
CA VAL A 500 -24.53 10.37 -25.06
C VAL A 500 -23.77 11.70 -25.10
N ALA A 501 -22.59 11.79 -24.49
CA ALA A 501 -21.76 13.00 -24.42
C ALA A 501 -21.21 13.43 -25.81
N GLY A 502 -21.07 12.49 -26.75
CA GLY A 502 -20.66 12.75 -28.12
C GLY A 502 -21.79 13.18 -29.07
N LEU A 503 -23.01 13.45 -28.58
CA LEU A 503 -24.18 13.61 -29.44
C LEU A 503 -24.81 15.00 -29.52
N ARG A 504 -24.57 15.64 -30.68
CA ARG A 504 -25.58 16.35 -31.48
C ARG A 504 -25.38 16.05 -32.98
N LYS A 505 -25.88 14.90 -33.44
CA LYS A 505 -26.39 14.66 -34.81
C LYS A 505 -27.19 13.34 -34.84
N ALA A 506 -28.45 13.41 -35.25
CA ALA A 506 -29.34 12.27 -35.36
C ALA A 506 -28.91 11.40 -36.56
N ASP A 507 -28.65 10.12 -36.32
CA ASP A 507 -28.24 9.18 -37.34
C ASP A 507 -29.34 8.12 -37.51
N ARG A 508 -29.62 7.67 -38.74
CA ARG A 508 -30.78 6.79 -39.06
C ARG A 508 -30.72 5.46 -38.30
N ALA A 509 -29.52 4.95 -38.03
CA ALA A 509 -29.32 3.74 -37.22
C ALA A 509 -29.88 3.86 -35.79
N ARG A 510 -29.88 5.06 -35.19
CA ARG A 510 -30.41 5.28 -33.83
C ARG A 510 -31.94 5.25 -33.78
N GLN A 511 -32.62 5.70 -34.83
CA GLN A 511 -34.08 5.69 -34.88
C GLN A 511 -34.61 4.26 -34.83
N ARG A 512 -34.00 3.33 -35.58
CA ARG A 512 -34.35 1.91 -35.55
C ARG A 512 -34.11 1.30 -34.17
N LEU A 513 -33.02 1.68 -33.51
CA LEU A 513 -32.66 1.20 -32.17
C LEU A 513 -33.75 1.54 -31.13
N TYR A 514 -34.31 2.75 -31.20
CA TYR A 514 -35.38 3.19 -30.30
C TYR A 514 -36.73 2.51 -30.58
N THR A 515 -36.97 1.99 -31.80
CA THR A 515 -38.20 1.22 -32.09
C THR A 515 -38.20 -0.19 -31.49
N LEU A 516 -37.04 -0.70 -31.04
CA LEU A 516 -36.92 -2.04 -30.47
C LEU A 516 -37.14 -2.08 -28.95
N CYS A 517 -37.11 -0.91 -28.28
CA CYS A 517 -37.27 -0.77 -26.85
C CYS A 517 -38.48 0.10 -26.50
N ASP A 518 -39.04 -0.12 -25.31
CA ASP A 518 -40.21 0.60 -24.81
C ASP A 518 -39.81 1.91 -24.09
N ALA A 519 -38.58 1.99 -23.58
CA ALA A 519 -38.02 3.22 -23.00
C ALA A 519 -36.52 3.37 -23.29
N VAL A 520 -36.07 4.62 -23.43
CA VAL A 520 -34.66 4.99 -23.56
C VAL A 520 -34.26 5.92 -22.41
N ILE A 521 -33.30 5.49 -21.58
CA ILE A 521 -32.93 6.19 -20.34
C ILE A 521 -31.55 6.84 -20.49
N LEU A 522 -31.54 8.15 -20.70
CA LEU A 522 -30.32 8.89 -20.99
C LEU A 522 -29.56 9.30 -19.71
N THR A 523 -30.28 9.73 -18.69
CA THR A 523 -29.70 10.47 -17.56
C THR A 523 -29.76 9.74 -16.23
N ASP A 524 -30.66 8.77 -16.01
CA ASP A 524 -30.81 8.17 -14.68
C ASP A 524 -29.55 7.45 -14.19
N ASN A 525 -29.32 7.51 -12.88
CA ASN A 525 -28.24 6.80 -12.22
C ASN A 525 -28.40 5.27 -12.40
N MET A 526 -27.30 4.59 -12.75
CA MET A 526 -27.34 3.15 -13.00
C MET A 526 -27.73 2.34 -11.75
N ALA A 527 -27.23 2.72 -10.57
CA ALA A 527 -27.51 2.01 -9.32
C ALA A 527 -28.98 2.08 -8.93
N THR A 528 -29.65 3.23 -9.14
CA THR A 528 -31.09 3.38 -8.87
C THR A 528 -31.94 2.76 -9.97
N LEU A 529 -31.48 2.79 -11.22
CA LEU A 529 -32.17 2.11 -12.32
C LEU A 529 -32.20 0.59 -12.10
N LEU A 530 -31.11 0.01 -11.61
CA LEU A 530 -31.03 -1.42 -11.34
C LEU A 530 -32.07 -1.87 -10.30
N SER A 531 -32.41 -1.05 -9.29
CA SER A 531 -33.45 -1.43 -8.32
C SER A 531 -34.88 -1.39 -8.88
N LYS A 532 -35.07 -0.91 -10.11
CA LYS A 532 -36.37 -0.73 -10.76
C LYS A 532 -36.64 -1.75 -11.87
N VAL A 533 -35.69 -2.62 -12.19
CA VAL A 533 -35.79 -3.62 -13.28
C VAL A 533 -35.77 -5.04 -12.74
N ASP A 534 -36.30 -6.00 -13.50
CA ASP A 534 -36.36 -7.40 -13.07
C ASP A 534 -35.16 -8.20 -13.57
N GLU A 535 -34.62 -7.85 -14.72
CA GLU A 535 -33.50 -8.57 -15.33
C GLU A 535 -32.59 -7.61 -16.10
N VAL A 536 -31.33 -8.01 -16.27
CA VAL A 536 -30.37 -7.32 -17.13
C VAL A 536 -29.93 -8.23 -18.26
N HIS A 537 -30.04 -7.76 -19.50
CA HIS A 537 -29.58 -8.49 -20.69
C HIS A 537 -28.43 -7.71 -21.33
N THR A 538 -27.22 -8.27 -21.33
CA THR A 538 -26.00 -7.55 -21.74
C THR A 538 -25.10 -8.38 -22.65
N MET A 539 -24.26 -7.71 -23.45
CA MET A 539 -23.14 -8.37 -24.12
C MET A 539 -22.00 -8.57 -23.10
N THR A 540 -21.26 -7.52 -22.79
CA THR A 540 -20.05 -7.61 -21.95
C THR A 540 -19.92 -6.48 -20.93
N SER A 541 -21.01 -5.71 -20.71
CA SER A 541 -20.98 -4.53 -19.86
C SER A 541 -20.67 -4.88 -18.40
N LEU A 542 -19.93 -4.03 -17.69
CA LEU A 542 -19.78 -4.16 -16.24
C LEU A 542 -21.13 -4.09 -15.50
N THR A 543 -22.16 -3.47 -16.09
CA THR A 543 -23.52 -3.42 -15.54
C THR A 543 -24.08 -4.81 -15.21
N GLY A 544 -23.72 -5.86 -15.95
CA GLY A 544 -24.15 -7.22 -15.59
C GLY A 544 -23.55 -7.67 -14.25
N PHE A 545 -22.29 -7.36 -13.96
CA PHE A 545 -21.72 -7.62 -12.64
C PHE A 545 -22.39 -6.77 -11.55
N GLU A 546 -22.66 -5.49 -11.82
CA GLU A 546 -23.38 -4.60 -10.88
C GLU A 546 -24.80 -5.09 -10.58
N ALA A 547 -25.45 -5.75 -11.54
CA ALA A 547 -26.75 -6.39 -11.39
C ALA A 547 -26.65 -7.65 -10.51
N LEU A 548 -25.64 -8.49 -10.73
CA LEU A 548 -25.37 -9.65 -9.88
C LEU A 548 -25.14 -9.25 -8.42
N LEU A 549 -24.40 -8.16 -8.15
CA LEU A 549 -24.20 -7.65 -6.77
C LEU A 549 -25.52 -7.35 -6.04
N ARG A 550 -26.60 -7.05 -6.79
CA ARG A 550 -27.93 -6.68 -6.31
C ARG A 550 -28.94 -7.82 -6.44
N ASP A 551 -28.47 -9.05 -6.68
CA ASP A 551 -29.29 -10.25 -6.86
C ASP A 551 -30.29 -10.14 -8.03
N ILE A 552 -29.97 -9.34 -9.05
CA ILE A 552 -30.78 -9.19 -10.26
C ILE A 552 -30.34 -10.25 -11.28
N PRO A 553 -31.25 -11.08 -11.81
CA PRO A 553 -30.92 -12.04 -12.85
C PRO A 553 -30.28 -11.40 -14.10
N VAL A 554 -29.23 -12.04 -14.61
CA VAL A 554 -28.46 -11.54 -15.76
C VAL A 554 -28.43 -12.57 -16.88
N THR A 555 -28.75 -12.13 -18.09
CA THR A 555 -28.54 -12.90 -19.33
C THR A 555 -27.38 -12.30 -20.13
N CYS A 556 -26.39 -13.13 -20.46
CA CYS A 556 -25.19 -12.73 -21.18
C CYS A 556 -25.23 -13.20 -22.64
N TYR A 557 -25.22 -12.26 -23.57
CA TYR A 557 -25.09 -12.50 -25.02
C TYR A 557 -23.63 -12.39 -25.49
N GLY A 558 -22.72 -11.98 -24.62
CA GLY A 558 -21.28 -12.14 -24.77
C GLY A 558 -20.73 -13.07 -23.68
N GLN A 559 -19.43 -13.00 -23.47
CA GLN A 559 -18.63 -13.78 -22.51
C GLN A 559 -17.83 -12.84 -21.59
N PRO A 560 -18.49 -11.90 -20.85
CA PRO A 560 -17.79 -11.07 -19.87
C PRO A 560 -17.13 -11.91 -18.78
N PHE A 561 -16.24 -11.32 -17.98
CA PHE A 561 -15.49 -12.03 -16.95
C PHE A 561 -16.34 -12.82 -15.94
N TYR A 562 -17.59 -12.38 -15.71
CA TYR A 562 -18.53 -12.98 -14.78
C TYR A 562 -19.47 -14.03 -15.39
N ALA A 563 -19.42 -14.25 -16.71
CA ALA A 563 -20.19 -15.31 -17.40
C ALA A 563 -19.50 -16.69 -17.28
N GLY A 564 -20.24 -17.78 -17.44
CA GLY A 564 -19.72 -19.16 -17.46
C GLY A 564 -19.64 -19.82 -16.08
N TRP A 565 -19.71 -19.05 -14.99
CA TRP A 565 -19.56 -19.56 -13.62
C TRP A 565 -20.85 -20.08 -12.99
N GLY A 566 -21.97 -20.05 -13.72
CA GLY A 566 -23.30 -20.47 -13.23
C GLY A 566 -24.11 -19.39 -12.50
N LEU A 567 -23.64 -18.13 -12.51
CA LEU A 567 -24.35 -16.99 -11.93
C LEU A 567 -25.23 -16.26 -12.96
N THR A 568 -25.07 -16.56 -14.25
CA THR A 568 -25.73 -15.90 -15.38
C THR A 568 -26.37 -16.93 -16.30
N SER A 569 -27.41 -16.50 -17.04
CA SER A 569 -27.93 -17.24 -18.19
C SER A 569 -27.09 -16.90 -19.41
N ASP A 570 -26.17 -17.78 -19.78
CA ASP A 570 -25.22 -17.53 -20.86
C ASP A 570 -25.75 -18.06 -22.19
N ILE A 571 -25.94 -17.18 -23.17
CA ILE A 571 -26.36 -17.57 -24.52
C ILE A 571 -25.23 -18.30 -25.25
N TYR A 572 -23.99 -17.87 -25.01
CA TYR A 572 -22.79 -18.42 -25.62
C TYR A 572 -21.75 -18.68 -24.53
N PRO A 573 -21.91 -19.73 -23.69
CA PRO A 573 -21.05 -19.94 -22.54
C PRO A 573 -19.58 -20.17 -22.95
N PRO A 574 -18.61 -19.61 -22.22
CA PRO A 574 -17.19 -19.83 -22.49
C PRO A 574 -16.78 -21.25 -22.08
N GLN A 575 -16.31 -22.05 -23.04
CA GLN A 575 -15.97 -23.48 -22.82
C GLN A 575 -14.85 -23.72 -21.79
N ARG A 576 -13.94 -22.75 -21.59
CA ARG A 576 -12.79 -22.90 -20.69
C ARG A 576 -13.14 -22.79 -19.20
N ARG A 577 -14.29 -22.20 -18.86
CA ARG A 577 -14.70 -21.97 -17.47
C ARG A 577 -15.53 -23.17 -17.02
N THR A 578 -14.92 -24.06 -16.24
CA THR A 578 -15.55 -25.36 -15.91
C THR A 578 -16.10 -25.40 -14.50
N GLN A 579 -15.61 -24.53 -13.61
CA GLN A 579 -16.11 -24.44 -12.24
C GLN A 579 -17.44 -23.69 -12.14
N LYS A 580 -18.23 -24.05 -11.13
CA LYS A 580 -19.33 -23.23 -10.64
C LYS A 580 -18.85 -22.39 -9.48
N ARG A 581 -19.27 -21.12 -9.44
CA ARG A 581 -18.91 -20.18 -8.37
C ARG A 581 -20.14 -19.53 -7.79
N THR A 582 -20.07 -19.27 -6.49
CA THR A 582 -21.00 -18.40 -5.79
C THR A 582 -20.68 -16.94 -6.10
N LEU A 583 -21.67 -16.06 -5.90
CA LEU A 583 -21.48 -14.63 -6.06
C LEU A 583 -20.38 -14.09 -5.13
N VAL A 584 -20.34 -14.59 -3.89
CA VAL A 584 -19.34 -14.18 -2.89
C VAL A 584 -17.91 -14.53 -3.34
N GLU A 585 -17.70 -15.72 -3.91
CA GLU A 585 -16.40 -16.09 -4.50
C GLU A 585 -16.05 -15.20 -5.70
N LEU A 586 -17.03 -14.90 -6.57
CA LEU A 586 -16.81 -13.97 -7.68
C LEU A 586 -16.37 -12.59 -7.16
N ILE A 587 -17.01 -12.09 -6.10
CA ILE A 587 -16.65 -10.81 -5.47
C ILE A 587 -15.25 -10.86 -4.87
N ALA A 588 -14.90 -11.92 -4.14
CA ALA A 588 -13.57 -12.10 -3.57
C ALA A 588 -12.48 -12.09 -4.65
N ALA A 589 -12.68 -12.83 -5.74
CA ALA A 589 -11.76 -12.83 -6.86
C ALA A 589 -11.66 -11.43 -7.52
N THR A 590 -12.81 -10.82 -7.81
CA THR A 590 -12.91 -9.63 -8.65
C THR A 590 -12.52 -8.35 -7.92
N LEU A 591 -12.79 -8.22 -6.62
CA LEU A 591 -12.62 -6.98 -5.86
C LEU A 591 -11.56 -7.07 -4.76
N ILE A 592 -11.17 -8.26 -4.31
CA ILE A 592 -10.15 -8.41 -3.26
C ILE A 592 -8.81 -8.84 -3.86
N ARG A 593 -8.79 -9.92 -4.66
CA ARG A 593 -7.53 -10.54 -5.11
C ARG A 593 -6.96 -9.98 -6.41
N TYR A 594 -7.82 -9.69 -7.39
CA TYR A 594 -7.37 -9.35 -8.74
C TYR A 594 -6.93 -7.88 -8.91
N PRO A 595 -7.68 -6.87 -8.44
CA PRO A 595 -7.27 -5.47 -8.53
C PRO A 595 -6.33 -5.08 -7.39
N ARG A 596 -5.54 -4.03 -7.65
CA ARG A 596 -4.86 -3.25 -6.62
C ARG A 596 -5.57 -1.93 -6.44
N TYR A 597 -5.52 -1.39 -5.22
CA TYR A 597 -6.10 -0.09 -4.89
C TYR A 597 -5.02 0.88 -4.42
N LEU A 598 -5.17 2.16 -4.73
CA LEU A 598 -4.23 3.20 -4.33
C LEU A 598 -4.90 4.18 -3.38
N SER A 599 -4.39 4.25 -2.15
CA SER A 599 -4.80 5.24 -1.17
C SER A 599 -4.19 6.59 -1.50
N ARG A 600 -5.03 7.63 -1.55
CA ARG A 600 -4.54 9.01 -1.72
C ARG A 600 -4.00 9.59 -0.42
N LYS A 601 -4.45 9.08 0.73
CA LYS A 601 -3.99 9.50 2.05
C LYS A 601 -2.55 9.04 2.31
N SER A 602 -2.26 7.76 2.07
CA SER A 602 -0.93 7.19 2.27
C SER A 602 0.00 7.34 1.05
N GLY A 603 -0.58 7.44 -0.16
CA GLY A 603 0.18 7.36 -1.41
C GLY A 603 0.70 5.96 -1.72
N ALA A 604 0.17 4.93 -1.05
CA ALA A 604 0.59 3.53 -1.14
C ALA A 604 -0.60 2.60 -1.49
N ILE A 605 -0.30 1.33 -1.73
CA ILE A 605 -1.33 0.34 -2.10
C ILE A 605 -2.14 -0.03 -0.88
N CYS A 606 -3.46 0.00 -1.01
CA CYS A 606 -4.39 -0.28 0.07
C CYS A 606 -5.35 -1.41 -0.30
N GLU A 607 -6.17 -1.82 0.68
CA GLU A 607 -7.27 -2.75 0.44
C GLU A 607 -8.50 -2.00 -0.11
N VAL A 608 -9.44 -2.76 -0.67
CA VAL A 608 -10.67 -2.24 -1.27
C VAL A 608 -11.53 -1.48 -0.26
N GLU A 609 -11.58 -1.92 1.00
CA GLU A 609 -12.32 -1.27 2.08
C GLU A 609 -11.83 0.17 2.28
N GLN A 610 -10.50 0.36 2.37
CA GLN A 610 -9.90 1.68 2.50
C GLN A 610 -10.16 2.55 1.26
N ALA A 611 -10.15 1.95 0.07
CA ALA A 611 -10.48 2.67 -1.16
C ALA A 611 -11.93 3.15 -1.17
N LEU A 612 -12.87 2.34 -0.66
CA LEU A 612 -14.27 2.70 -0.50
C LEU A 612 -14.45 3.80 0.54
N ASP A 613 -13.73 3.74 1.68
CA ASP A 613 -13.76 4.80 2.70
C ASP A 613 -13.35 6.14 2.10
N GLU A 614 -12.23 6.17 1.36
CA GLU A 614 -11.78 7.40 0.70
C GLU A 614 -12.75 7.87 -0.40
N ILE A 615 -13.42 6.95 -1.10
CA ILE A 615 -14.44 7.31 -2.09
C ILE A 615 -15.65 7.95 -1.40
N ALA A 616 -16.10 7.39 -0.27
CA ALA A 616 -17.21 7.93 0.51
C ALA A 616 -16.88 9.33 1.06
N GLU A 617 -15.69 9.52 1.62
CA GLU A 617 -15.20 10.82 2.07
C GLU A 617 -15.12 11.84 0.91
N GLU A 618 -14.61 11.44 -0.26
CA GLU A 618 -14.55 12.28 -1.45
C GLU A 618 -15.96 12.70 -1.92
N ARG A 619 -16.98 11.84 -1.77
CA ARG A 619 -18.39 12.18 -2.08
C ARG A 619 -18.95 13.23 -1.13
N ILE A 620 -18.77 13.04 0.18
CA ILE A 620 -19.24 13.98 1.21
C ILE A 620 -18.60 15.35 0.96
N TRP A 621 -17.27 15.37 0.80
CA TRP A 621 -16.55 16.61 0.55
C TRP A 621 -16.99 17.30 -0.75
N ALA A 622 -17.30 16.54 -1.81
CA ALA A 622 -17.80 17.10 -3.06
C ALA A 622 -19.22 17.69 -2.95
N GLN A 623 -20.06 17.17 -2.05
CA GLN A 623 -21.39 17.71 -1.75
C GLN A 623 -21.30 19.00 -0.94
N ASP A 624 -20.34 19.09 -0.02
CA ASP A 624 -20.13 20.25 0.86
C ASP A 624 -19.23 21.34 0.23
N ALA A 625 -18.57 21.06 -0.89
CA ALA A 625 -17.62 21.97 -1.52
C ALA A 625 -18.31 23.24 -2.06
N SER A 626 -17.88 24.40 -1.55
CA SER A 626 -18.32 25.72 -2.06
C SER A 626 -18.00 25.93 -3.54
N HIS A 627 -18.71 26.87 -4.19
CA HIS A 627 -18.52 27.24 -5.60
C HIS A 627 -17.04 27.47 -5.99
N TRP A 628 -16.21 27.99 -5.08
CA TRP A 628 -14.79 28.26 -5.32
C TRP A 628 -13.92 27.00 -5.38
N ALA A 629 -14.18 26.02 -4.52
CA ALA A 629 -13.51 24.72 -4.56
C ALA A 629 -13.85 23.96 -5.86
N SER A 630 -15.11 24.06 -6.32
CA SER A 630 -15.55 23.52 -7.60
C SER A 630 -14.79 24.15 -8.80
N LEU A 631 -14.47 25.44 -8.71
CA LEU A 631 -13.73 26.18 -9.74
C LEU A 631 -12.25 25.76 -9.80
N GLN A 632 -11.60 25.58 -8.63
CA GLN A 632 -10.23 25.09 -8.56
C GLN A 632 -10.09 23.67 -9.12
N ILE A 633 -11.07 22.80 -8.86
CA ILE A 633 -11.14 21.46 -9.45
C ILE A 633 -11.27 21.56 -10.97
N LYS A 634 -12.14 22.45 -11.50
CA LYS A 634 -12.27 22.70 -12.94
C LYS A 634 -10.96 23.24 -13.57
N LEU A 635 -10.26 24.15 -12.91
CA LEU A 635 -8.95 24.65 -13.36
C LEU A 635 -7.88 23.56 -13.37
N LYS A 636 -7.80 22.72 -12.32
CA LYS A 636 -6.93 21.55 -12.27
C LYS A 636 -7.25 20.55 -13.39
N ARG A 637 -8.54 20.34 -13.69
CA ARG A 637 -9.00 19.50 -14.82
C ARG A 637 -8.54 20.05 -16.17
N ILE A 638 -8.61 21.37 -16.40
CA ILE A 638 -8.12 22.01 -17.64
C ILE A 638 -6.60 21.83 -17.78
N LEU A 639 -5.84 22.07 -16.71
CA LEU A 639 -4.39 21.88 -16.69
C LEU A 639 -3.97 20.42 -16.98
N LEU A 640 -4.70 19.43 -16.43
CA LEU A 640 -4.45 18.01 -16.71
C LEU A 640 -4.80 17.62 -18.15
N ARG A 641 -5.83 18.23 -18.75
CA ARG A 641 -6.16 18.05 -20.18
C ARG A 641 -5.09 18.62 -21.10
N ILE A 642 -4.45 19.73 -20.72
CA ILE A 642 -3.32 20.30 -21.48
C ILE A 642 -2.10 19.37 -21.42
N LYS A 643 -1.82 18.74 -20.27
CA LYS A 643 -0.74 17.74 -20.11
C LYS A 643 -1.01 16.38 -20.79
N ARG A 644 -2.16 16.21 -21.45
CA ARG A 644 -2.52 15.01 -22.24
C ARG A 644 -1.79 14.97 -23.59
N PHE A 645 -1.35 16.13 -24.07
CA PHE A 645 -0.46 16.32 -25.21
C PHE A 645 0.98 16.56 -24.72
#